data_AF-Q02CN8-F1
#
_entry.id   AF-Q02CN8-F1
#
_cell.length_a   1.000
_cell.length_b   1.000
_cell.length_c   1.000
_cell.angle_alpha   90.00
_cell.angle_beta   90.00
_cell.angle_gamma   90.00
#
_symmetry.space_group_name_H-M   'P 1'
#
loop_
_entity.id
_entity.type
_entity.pdbx_description
1 polymer ?
#
loop_
_entity_poly.entity_id
_entity_poly.type
_entity_poly.pdbx_seq_one_letter_code
_entity_poly.pdbx_strand_id
1 'polypeptide(L)'
;MLFVVQPIMAKSLLPRFGGSASVWITCMLFFQVALLLGYLYSFCLTRYLGARAQSLTHIGLLTLSLGALPLRLRPDAGGGSPTLEILYLLATSVGLPYFALSATSPLLQSWLVATRKESFPYRLFALSNAASLLALLAYPAGIEPFLSTRLQMAGWSVGYVGLVVLVGVAAVRSQFRKLPPYRPQPIAAAPSPWLWIALAACASTLWLAITNHLGQQVAAMPFLWIIPMAVYLLTFILCFEADGWYRPELYRWLMPIAWIAICSRVALASPAGGLRLELPIFCAALFICCMFCHGELARSKPAPQNGLALFYLTVACGGALGGIFVGLVAPNLFGSLLELPLGVTASVFLALYLLFGFRSPRRLLRLGVVAALAFAASTQYQGDQRVARSRNFYGSLQISDVGEGEAAMRTLYSGRTIHGLEFLSPARRRTATTYYGLHSGVGMTLGGSRVANRRVAIVGLGAGTLATYGKRGDFFRFYEINPAVVRAAAESFHFLSDSEATTDVVTGDGRLMLGREPPQSFDMVVLDAFSDDAIPVHLLTREAFEMYFGRLRADGLLLIHLSNRYLDLNAEVQALATDLRKVVLRIYSTAEPAIGTESADWAIVAGKSDDLAILRPYGGSPSPRRVQAWTDEYSSLFPLWK
;
A
#
# COMPACT_ATOMS: atom_id res chain seq x y z
N MET A 1 -1.09 3.65 -20.54
CA MET A 1 -1.58 2.26 -20.35
C MET A 1 -0.87 1.52 -19.21
N LEU A 2 0.46 1.35 -19.24
CA LEU A 2 1.21 0.63 -18.19
C LEU A 2 0.98 1.19 -16.78
N PHE A 3 0.89 2.50 -16.62
CA PHE A 3 0.76 3.16 -15.31
C PHE A 3 -0.69 3.39 -14.87
N VAL A 4 -1.67 3.11 -15.75
CA VAL A 4 -3.11 3.16 -15.41
C VAL A 4 -3.58 1.80 -14.91
N VAL A 5 -3.08 0.70 -15.49
CA VAL A 5 -3.52 -0.64 -15.07
C VAL A 5 -3.03 -1.01 -13.66
N GLN A 6 -1.90 -0.44 -13.23
CA GLN A 6 -1.34 -0.70 -11.91
C GLN A 6 -2.30 -0.32 -10.77
N PRO A 7 -2.79 0.94 -10.68
CA PRO A 7 -3.76 1.30 -9.65
C PRO A 7 -5.13 0.63 -9.85
N ILE A 8 -5.57 0.35 -11.09
CA ILE A 8 -6.81 -0.41 -11.34
C ILE A 8 -6.73 -1.78 -10.67
N MET A 9 -5.67 -2.54 -10.96
CA MET A 9 -5.50 -3.90 -10.45
C MET A 9 -5.27 -3.90 -8.94
N ALA A 10 -4.42 -3.01 -8.43
CA ALA A 10 -4.17 -2.90 -6.99
C ALA A 10 -5.46 -2.59 -6.22
N LYS A 11 -6.25 -1.61 -6.68
CA LYS A 11 -7.55 -1.26 -6.08
C LYS A 11 -8.50 -2.45 -6.07
N SER A 12 -8.59 -3.17 -7.18
CA SER A 12 -9.50 -4.33 -7.29
C SER A 12 -9.15 -5.49 -6.35
N LEU A 13 -7.90 -5.57 -5.90
CA LEU A 13 -7.43 -6.62 -4.98
C LEU A 13 -7.59 -6.25 -3.50
N LEU A 14 -7.60 -4.95 -3.14
CA LEU A 14 -7.70 -4.50 -1.75
C LEU A 14 -8.84 -5.17 -0.95
N PRO A 15 -10.08 -5.31 -1.50
CA PRO A 15 -11.19 -5.94 -0.78
C PRO A 15 -10.93 -7.39 -0.35
N ARG A 16 -10.11 -8.14 -1.11
CA ARG A 16 -9.85 -9.56 -0.80
C ARG A 16 -8.77 -9.74 0.27
N PHE A 17 -7.94 -8.73 0.48
CA PHE A 17 -6.73 -8.82 1.31
C PHE A 17 -6.70 -7.79 2.44
N GLY A 18 -7.87 -7.29 2.87
CA GLY A 18 -8.01 -6.46 4.07
C GLY A 18 -7.54 -5.02 3.93
N GLY A 19 -7.33 -4.50 2.71
CA GLY A 19 -6.92 -3.12 2.51
C GLY A 19 -5.52 -2.77 3.07
N SER A 20 -4.56 -3.70 3.04
CA SER A 20 -3.19 -3.49 3.53
C SER A 20 -2.28 -2.79 2.51
N ALA A 21 -1.33 -1.97 2.98
CA ALA A 21 -0.27 -1.37 2.14
C ALA A 21 0.59 -2.43 1.42
N SER A 22 0.72 -3.63 1.99
CA SER A 22 1.44 -4.75 1.38
C SER A 22 0.82 -5.21 0.04
N VAL A 23 -0.48 -4.99 -0.16
CA VAL A 23 -1.16 -5.32 -1.43
C VAL A 23 -0.54 -4.51 -2.58
N TRP A 24 -0.38 -3.21 -2.39
CA TRP A 24 0.26 -2.34 -3.38
C TRP A 24 1.70 -2.72 -3.66
N ILE A 25 2.47 -2.97 -2.60
CA ILE A 25 3.89 -3.32 -2.75
C ILE A 25 4.03 -4.62 -3.54
N THR A 26 3.18 -5.61 -3.27
CA THR A 26 3.16 -6.87 -4.01
C THR A 26 2.74 -6.65 -5.47
N CYS A 27 1.77 -5.76 -5.74
CA CYS A 27 1.43 -5.35 -7.09
C CYS A 27 2.62 -4.69 -7.81
N MET A 28 3.30 -3.73 -7.17
CA MET A 28 4.47 -3.06 -7.76
C MET A 28 5.59 -4.04 -8.08
N LEU A 29 5.89 -4.94 -7.14
CA LEU A 29 6.84 -6.04 -7.35
C LEU A 29 6.50 -6.83 -8.61
N PHE A 30 5.25 -7.28 -8.76
CA PHE A 30 4.80 -8.01 -9.94
C PHE A 30 5.05 -7.23 -11.22
N PHE A 31 4.63 -5.95 -11.26
CA PHE A 31 4.77 -5.11 -12.44
C PHE A 31 6.23 -4.82 -12.78
N GLN A 32 7.11 -4.65 -11.79
CA GLN A 32 8.54 -4.48 -12.01
C GLN A 32 9.21 -5.73 -12.56
N VAL A 33 8.85 -6.92 -12.04
CA VAL A 33 9.35 -8.19 -12.57
C VAL A 33 8.82 -8.44 -13.99
N ALA A 34 7.53 -8.18 -14.24
CA ALA A 34 6.95 -8.32 -15.59
C ALA A 34 7.56 -7.31 -16.59
N LEU A 35 7.92 -6.10 -16.14
CA LEU A 35 8.66 -5.12 -16.92
C LEU A 35 10.07 -5.62 -17.26
N LEU A 36 10.80 -6.16 -16.26
CA LEU A 36 12.11 -6.78 -16.45
C LEU A 36 12.04 -7.92 -17.46
N LEU A 37 11.06 -8.82 -17.35
CA LEU A 37 10.87 -9.92 -18.28
C LEU A 37 10.58 -9.41 -19.70
N GLY A 38 9.76 -8.38 -19.87
CA GLY A 38 9.49 -7.79 -21.18
C GLY A 38 10.74 -7.14 -21.80
N TYR A 39 11.58 -6.52 -20.99
CA TYR A 39 12.85 -5.93 -21.43
C TYR A 39 13.87 -7.00 -21.79
N LEU A 40 13.94 -8.09 -21.02
CA LEU A 40 14.76 -9.26 -21.33
C LEU A 40 14.32 -9.90 -22.64
N TYR A 41 13.01 -10.08 -22.82
CA TYR A 41 12.43 -10.56 -24.07
C TYR A 41 12.82 -9.65 -25.25
N SER A 42 12.65 -8.33 -25.13
CA SER A 42 13.05 -7.40 -26.19
C SER A 42 14.55 -7.45 -26.47
N PHE A 43 15.39 -7.59 -25.44
CA PHE A 43 16.84 -7.73 -25.58
C PHE A 43 17.22 -9.01 -26.34
N CYS A 44 16.68 -10.16 -25.93
CA CYS A 44 16.93 -11.43 -26.62
C CYS A 44 16.42 -11.40 -28.07
N LEU A 45 15.22 -10.85 -28.30
CA LEU A 45 14.61 -10.78 -29.63
C LEU A 45 15.47 -9.93 -30.59
N THR A 46 15.92 -8.77 -30.13
CA THR A 46 16.77 -7.86 -30.92
C THR A 46 18.19 -8.39 -31.13
N ARG A 47 18.70 -9.20 -30.20
CA ARG A 47 20.07 -9.75 -30.24
C ARG A 47 20.22 -10.98 -31.12
N TYR A 48 19.20 -11.85 -31.12
CA TYR A 48 19.30 -13.20 -31.70
C TYR A 48 18.45 -13.39 -32.97
N LEU A 49 17.39 -12.59 -33.19
CA LEU A 49 16.51 -12.76 -34.35
C LEU A 49 16.68 -11.63 -35.38
N GLY A 50 16.45 -11.97 -36.66
CA GLY A 50 16.33 -10.98 -37.74
C GLY A 50 15.00 -10.21 -37.69
N ALA A 51 14.96 -9.00 -38.24
CA ALA A 51 13.82 -8.07 -38.13
C ALA A 51 12.45 -8.69 -38.44
N ARG A 52 12.34 -9.53 -39.49
CA ARG A 52 11.08 -10.18 -39.86
C ARG A 52 10.59 -11.15 -38.79
N ALA A 53 11.50 -11.95 -38.23
CA ALA A 53 11.20 -12.86 -37.13
C ALA A 53 10.84 -12.09 -35.85
N GLN A 54 11.54 -10.98 -35.55
CA GLN A 54 11.18 -10.11 -34.42
C GLN A 54 9.73 -9.63 -34.53
N SER A 55 9.34 -9.09 -35.69
CA SER A 55 7.98 -8.60 -35.93
C SER A 55 6.93 -9.70 -35.83
N LEU A 56 7.15 -10.86 -36.45
CA LEU A 56 6.20 -11.98 -36.40
C LEU A 56 6.03 -12.53 -34.97
N THR A 57 7.13 -12.72 -34.24
CA THR A 57 7.09 -13.22 -32.86
C THR A 57 6.36 -12.24 -31.94
N HIS A 58 6.63 -10.93 -32.07
CA HIS A 58 5.97 -9.93 -31.23
C HIS A 58 4.49 -9.74 -31.56
N ILE A 59 4.11 -9.76 -32.85
CA ILE A 59 2.69 -9.75 -33.26
C ILE A 59 1.97 -11.00 -32.76
N GLY A 60 2.61 -12.18 -32.85
CA GLY A 60 2.07 -13.43 -32.30
C GLY A 60 1.81 -13.33 -30.80
N LEU A 61 2.77 -12.79 -30.04
CA LEU A 61 2.63 -12.54 -28.60
C LEU A 61 1.48 -11.56 -28.29
N LEU A 62 1.39 -10.45 -29.02
CA LEU A 62 0.31 -9.46 -28.88
C LEU A 62 -1.06 -10.02 -29.25
N THR A 63 -1.13 -10.94 -30.19
CA THR A 63 -2.38 -11.61 -30.57
C THR A 63 -2.78 -12.62 -29.51
N LEU A 64 -1.84 -13.40 -28.99
CA LEU A 64 -2.07 -14.34 -27.90
C LEU A 64 -2.55 -13.63 -26.62
N SER A 65 -2.00 -12.45 -26.33
CA SER A 65 -2.40 -11.67 -25.15
C SER A 65 -3.84 -11.15 -25.22
N LEU A 66 -4.46 -11.05 -26.41
CA LEU A 66 -5.87 -10.71 -26.55
C LEU A 66 -6.79 -11.76 -25.89
N GLY A 67 -6.35 -13.01 -25.78
CA GLY A 67 -7.09 -14.07 -25.08
C GLY A 67 -7.26 -13.84 -23.58
N ALA A 68 -6.51 -12.90 -22.99
CA ALA A 68 -6.68 -12.48 -21.60
C ALA A 68 -7.73 -11.37 -21.42
N LEU A 69 -8.35 -10.89 -22.50
CA LEU A 69 -9.37 -9.84 -22.46
C LEU A 69 -10.80 -10.40 -22.45
N PRO A 70 -11.77 -9.69 -21.86
CA PRO A 70 -11.59 -8.44 -21.10
C PRO A 70 -10.89 -8.68 -19.75
N LEU A 71 -10.15 -7.68 -19.28
CA LEU A 71 -9.52 -7.76 -17.95
C LEU A 71 -10.59 -7.99 -16.88
N ARG A 72 -10.40 -9.04 -16.08
CA ARG A 72 -11.23 -9.42 -14.94
C ARG A 72 -10.36 -10.11 -13.90
N LEU A 73 -10.67 -9.91 -12.62
CA LEU A 73 -10.08 -10.72 -11.57
C LEU A 73 -10.66 -12.14 -11.63
N ARG A 74 -9.78 -13.13 -11.69
CA ARG A 74 -10.17 -14.54 -11.60
C ARG A 74 -10.62 -14.88 -10.16
N PRO A 75 -11.45 -15.92 -9.98
CA PRO A 75 -11.81 -16.43 -8.65
C PRO A 75 -10.57 -16.92 -7.90
N ASP A 76 -10.66 -16.94 -6.57
CA ASP A 76 -9.56 -17.26 -5.67
C ASP A 76 -9.03 -18.68 -5.94
N ALA A 77 -7.71 -18.84 -5.91
CA ALA A 77 -7.07 -20.15 -6.05
C ALA A 77 -7.18 -20.97 -4.75
N GLY A 78 -7.49 -20.31 -3.62
CA GLY A 78 -7.69 -20.91 -2.30
C GLY A 78 -6.40 -21.37 -1.64
N GLY A 79 -6.10 -20.83 -0.46
CA GLY A 79 -5.08 -21.33 0.47
C GLY A 79 -3.64 -20.95 0.12
N GLY A 80 -2.96 -20.24 1.03
CA GLY A 80 -1.54 -19.94 0.92
C GLY A 80 -1.13 -18.60 1.53
N SER A 81 0.08 -18.15 1.20
CA SER A 81 0.55 -16.80 1.53
C SER A 81 -0.20 -15.75 0.70
N PRO A 82 -0.79 -14.70 1.29
CA PRO A 82 -1.50 -13.64 0.57
C PRO A 82 -0.66 -13.01 -0.56
N THR A 83 0.65 -12.90 -0.37
CA THR A 83 1.58 -12.40 -1.39
C THR A 83 1.57 -13.28 -2.63
N LEU A 84 1.67 -14.60 -2.48
CA LEU A 84 1.68 -15.53 -3.62
C LEU A 84 0.35 -15.52 -4.36
N GLU A 85 -0.76 -15.39 -3.62
CA GLU A 85 -2.09 -15.30 -4.20
C GLU A 85 -2.26 -14.03 -5.05
N ILE A 86 -1.80 -12.87 -4.57
CA ILE A 86 -1.76 -11.63 -5.36
C ILE A 86 -0.93 -11.80 -6.63
N LEU A 87 0.27 -12.38 -6.53
CA LEU A 87 1.14 -12.60 -7.68
C LEU A 87 0.47 -13.52 -8.71
N TYR A 88 -0.20 -14.58 -8.27
CA TYR A 88 -0.96 -15.48 -9.13
C TYR A 88 -2.15 -14.80 -9.80
N LEU A 89 -2.94 -14.04 -9.05
CA LEU A 89 -4.09 -13.30 -9.58
C LEU A 89 -3.65 -12.27 -10.64
N LEU A 90 -2.55 -11.55 -10.39
CA LEU A 90 -2.00 -10.61 -11.38
C LEU A 90 -1.46 -11.33 -12.62
N ALA A 91 -0.71 -12.43 -12.44
CA ALA A 91 -0.16 -13.22 -13.54
C ALA A 91 -1.26 -13.73 -14.48
N THR A 92 -2.36 -14.25 -13.92
CA THR A 92 -3.47 -14.85 -14.67
C THR A 92 -4.49 -13.84 -15.21
N SER A 93 -4.57 -12.64 -14.62
CA SER A 93 -5.54 -11.61 -15.02
C SER A 93 -4.96 -10.59 -15.99
N VAL A 94 -3.75 -10.08 -15.74
CA VAL A 94 -3.13 -8.98 -16.52
C VAL A 94 -1.71 -9.27 -16.99
N GLY A 95 -1.09 -10.36 -16.51
CA GLY A 95 0.33 -10.62 -16.71
C GLY A 95 0.76 -10.69 -18.16
N LEU A 96 0.06 -11.46 -18.99
CA LEU A 96 0.39 -11.59 -20.40
C LEU A 96 0.21 -10.27 -21.19
N PRO A 97 -0.92 -9.55 -21.10
CA PRO A 97 -1.05 -8.22 -21.68
C PRO A 97 0.01 -7.22 -21.21
N TYR A 98 0.31 -7.20 -19.91
CA TYR A 98 1.30 -6.29 -19.33
C TYR A 98 2.72 -6.61 -19.82
N PHE A 99 3.11 -7.88 -19.85
CA PHE A 99 4.39 -8.34 -20.38
C PHE A 99 4.58 -7.98 -21.85
N ALA A 100 3.56 -8.21 -22.69
CA ALA A 100 3.62 -7.84 -24.09
C ALA A 100 3.69 -6.31 -24.29
N LEU A 101 2.99 -5.55 -23.45
CA LEU A 101 3.02 -4.08 -23.44
C LEU A 101 4.40 -3.55 -23.02
N SER A 102 5.00 -4.13 -21.99
CA SER A 102 6.30 -3.70 -21.45
C SER A 102 7.44 -3.94 -22.45
N ALA A 103 7.38 -5.02 -23.23
CA ALA A 103 8.30 -5.30 -24.32
C ALA A 103 8.18 -4.33 -25.52
N THR A 104 7.03 -3.69 -25.71
CA THR A 104 6.72 -2.93 -26.93
C THR A 104 7.57 -1.67 -27.08
N SER A 105 7.77 -0.89 -26.00
CA SER A 105 8.55 0.35 -26.06
C SER A 105 10.03 0.14 -26.46
N PRO A 106 10.81 -0.72 -25.79
CA PRO A 106 12.21 -0.95 -26.17
C PRO A 106 12.33 -1.55 -27.58
N LEU A 107 11.40 -2.42 -27.98
CA LEU A 107 11.39 -3.01 -29.31
C LEU A 107 11.14 -1.97 -30.41
N LEU A 108 10.12 -1.12 -30.26
CA LEU A 108 9.84 -0.04 -31.21
C LEU A 108 10.99 0.96 -31.31
N GLN A 109 11.63 1.30 -30.19
CA GLN A 109 12.81 2.17 -30.19
C GLN A 109 13.98 1.52 -30.94
N SER A 110 14.20 0.21 -30.77
CA SER A 110 15.24 -0.52 -31.51
C SER A 110 15.00 -0.50 -33.03
N TRP A 111 13.75 -0.68 -33.46
CA TRP A 111 13.36 -0.61 -34.87
C TRP A 111 13.52 0.80 -35.45
N LEU A 112 13.25 1.84 -34.66
CA LEU A 112 13.43 3.23 -35.07
C LEU A 112 14.91 3.60 -35.26
N VAL A 113 15.77 3.23 -34.30
CA VAL A 113 17.23 3.47 -34.39
C VAL A 113 17.80 2.78 -35.63
N ALA A 114 17.38 1.55 -35.89
CA ALA A 114 17.82 0.78 -37.04
C ALA A 114 17.38 1.38 -38.39
N THR A 115 16.26 2.10 -38.43
CA THR A 115 15.72 2.70 -39.67
C THR A 115 16.15 4.14 -39.94
N ARG A 116 16.33 4.99 -38.92
CA ARG A 116 16.53 6.44 -39.11
C ARG A 116 17.93 6.97 -38.81
N LYS A 117 18.86 6.18 -38.25
CA LYS A 117 20.18 6.67 -37.76
C LYS A 117 20.09 7.90 -36.84
N GLU A 118 18.92 8.19 -36.28
CA GLU A 118 18.69 9.38 -35.46
C GLU A 118 19.18 9.19 -34.01
N SER A 119 19.68 10.27 -33.42
CA SER A 119 20.31 10.36 -32.11
C SER A 119 19.33 10.60 -30.94
N PHE A 120 18.02 10.53 -31.16
CA PHE A 120 16.97 10.92 -30.20
C PHE A 120 16.35 9.83 -29.25
N PRO A 121 16.82 8.57 -29.13
CA PRO A 121 16.03 7.52 -28.44
C PRO A 121 15.82 7.79 -26.94
N TYR A 122 16.76 8.45 -26.25
CA TYR A 122 16.60 8.77 -24.83
C TYR A 122 15.49 9.80 -24.55
N ARG A 123 15.20 10.70 -25.50
CA ARG A 123 14.08 11.65 -25.36
C ARG A 123 12.72 10.97 -25.50
N LEU A 124 12.61 9.93 -26.34
CA LEU A 124 11.40 9.11 -26.42
C LEU A 124 11.13 8.37 -25.11
N PHE A 125 12.19 7.93 -24.42
CA PHE A 125 12.08 7.38 -23.07
C PHE A 125 11.58 8.42 -22.06
N ALA A 126 12.11 9.66 -22.08
CA ALA A 126 11.61 10.74 -21.22
C ALA A 126 10.14 11.08 -21.53
N LEU A 127 9.76 11.20 -22.81
CA LEU A 127 8.39 11.46 -23.24
C LEU A 127 7.41 10.35 -22.81
N SER A 128 7.83 9.08 -22.93
CA SER A 128 7.05 7.94 -22.45
C SER A 128 6.83 7.98 -20.93
N ASN A 129 7.84 8.39 -20.15
CA ASN A 129 7.70 8.58 -18.71
C ASN A 129 6.84 9.80 -18.38
N ALA A 130 6.89 10.89 -19.15
CA ALA A 130 6.02 12.05 -18.98
C ALA A 130 4.54 11.71 -19.22
N ALA A 131 4.25 10.97 -20.30
CA ALA A 131 2.91 10.45 -20.55
C ALA A 131 2.46 9.47 -19.45
N SER A 132 3.38 8.69 -18.90
CA SER A 132 3.11 7.78 -17.77
C SER A 132 2.79 8.54 -16.48
N LEU A 133 3.53 9.61 -16.19
CA LEU A 133 3.28 10.50 -15.05
C LEU A 133 1.93 11.19 -15.18
N LEU A 134 1.60 11.75 -16.36
CA LEU A 134 0.29 12.35 -16.63
C LEU A 134 -0.84 11.34 -16.39
N ALA A 135 -0.68 10.12 -16.92
CA ALA A 135 -1.69 9.08 -16.76
C ALA A 135 -1.84 8.61 -15.30
N LEU A 136 -0.75 8.59 -14.54
CA LEU A 136 -0.75 8.27 -13.11
C LEU A 136 -1.46 9.36 -12.29
N LEU A 137 -1.16 10.63 -12.56
CA LEU A 137 -1.79 11.78 -11.88
C LEU A 137 -3.27 11.94 -12.25
N ALA A 138 -3.66 11.56 -13.48
CA ALA A 138 -5.05 11.58 -13.92
C ALA A 138 -5.92 10.53 -13.22
N TYR A 139 -5.34 9.48 -12.62
CA TYR A 139 -6.10 8.40 -12.01
C TYR A 139 -7.00 8.86 -10.85
N PRO A 140 -6.48 9.46 -9.75
CA PRO A 140 -7.29 9.80 -8.58
C PRO A 140 -8.27 10.96 -8.84
N ALA A 141 -7.97 11.86 -9.78
CA ALA A 141 -8.76 13.06 -10.02
C ALA A 141 -9.71 12.94 -11.23
N GLY A 142 -9.36 12.16 -12.25
CA GLY A 142 -10.08 12.10 -13.52
C GLY A 142 -10.64 10.73 -13.91
N ILE A 143 -10.18 9.64 -13.27
CA ILE A 143 -10.64 8.27 -13.59
C ILE A 143 -11.46 7.72 -12.43
N GLU A 144 -10.87 7.68 -11.22
CA GLU A 144 -11.46 7.05 -10.04
C GLU A 144 -12.79 7.67 -9.58
N PRO A 145 -12.97 9.01 -9.54
CA PRO A 145 -14.23 9.60 -9.08
C PRO A 145 -15.39 9.44 -10.06
N PHE A 146 -15.12 9.12 -11.33
CA PHE A 146 -16.13 9.17 -12.40
C PHE A 146 -16.45 7.81 -13.02
N LEU A 147 -15.57 6.81 -12.85
CA LEU A 147 -15.70 5.51 -13.51
C LEU A 147 -15.64 4.38 -12.50
N SER A 148 -16.58 3.43 -12.59
CA SER A 148 -16.51 2.18 -11.82
C SER A 148 -15.30 1.34 -12.24
N THR A 149 -14.78 0.50 -11.35
CA THR A 149 -13.62 -0.35 -11.63
C THR A 149 -13.84 -1.26 -12.85
N ARG A 150 -15.08 -1.70 -13.09
CA ARG A 150 -15.46 -2.48 -14.27
C ARG A 150 -15.31 -1.69 -15.57
N LEU A 151 -15.77 -0.44 -15.61
CA LEU A 151 -15.60 0.44 -16.76
C LEU A 151 -14.13 0.79 -17.00
N GLN A 152 -13.35 0.97 -15.93
CA GLN A 152 -11.90 1.18 -16.04
C GLN A 152 -11.19 -0.01 -16.70
N MET A 153 -11.48 -1.25 -16.26
CA MET A 153 -10.93 -2.48 -16.86
C MET A 153 -11.37 -2.67 -18.32
N ALA A 154 -12.63 -2.38 -18.64
CA ALA A 154 -13.16 -2.45 -20.00
C ALA A 154 -12.49 -1.41 -20.93
N GLY A 155 -12.42 -0.15 -20.49
CA GLY A 155 -11.77 0.93 -21.24
C GLY A 155 -10.29 0.66 -21.48
N TRP A 156 -9.57 0.12 -20.50
CA TRP A 156 -8.19 -0.31 -20.68
C TRP A 156 -8.08 -1.45 -21.71
N SER A 157 -8.98 -2.43 -21.67
CA SER A 157 -9.02 -3.56 -22.61
C SER A 157 -9.23 -3.08 -24.06
N VAL A 158 -10.15 -2.14 -24.28
CA VAL A 158 -10.38 -1.52 -25.59
C VAL A 158 -9.14 -0.76 -26.07
N GLY A 159 -8.52 0.04 -25.19
CA GLY A 159 -7.27 0.73 -25.49
C GLY A 159 -6.13 -0.22 -25.87
N TYR A 160 -6.09 -1.40 -25.24
CA TYR A 160 -5.10 -2.44 -25.53
C TYR A 160 -5.28 -3.03 -26.92
N VAL A 161 -6.51 -3.35 -27.31
CA VAL A 161 -6.82 -3.80 -28.68
C VAL A 161 -6.38 -2.76 -29.71
N GLY A 162 -6.69 -1.48 -29.46
CA GLY A 162 -6.24 -0.37 -30.32
C GLY A 162 -4.71 -0.32 -30.45
N LEU A 163 -3.98 -0.51 -29.35
CA LEU A 163 -2.52 -0.60 -29.39
C LEU A 163 -2.02 -1.79 -30.21
N VAL A 164 -2.59 -2.99 -30.03
CA VAL A 164 -2.21 -4.19 -30.80
C VAL A 164 -2.34 -3.93 -32.30
N VAL A 165 -3.43 -3.29 -32.73
CA VAL A 165 -3.64 -2.88 -34.12
C VAL A 165 -2.56 -1.89 -34.58
N LEU A 166 -2.28 -0.84 -33.81
CA LEU A 166 -1.27 0.16 -34.15
C LEU A 166 0.15 -0.43 -34.28
N VAL A 167 0.53 -1.32 -33.36
CA VAL A 167 1.83 -2.01 -33.40
C VAL A 167 1.87 -2.98 -34.58
N GLY A 168 0.78 -3.69 -34.87
CA GLY A 168 0.66 -4.54 -36.04
C GLY A 168 0.87 -3.77 -37.35
N VAL A 169 0.21 -2.61 -37.50
CA VAL A 169 0.40 -1.72 -38.66
C VAL A 169 1.85 -1.23 -38.76
N ALA A 170 2.46 -0.83 -37.64
CA ALA A 170 3.85 -0.38 -37.62
C ALA A 170 4.84 -1.50 -38.02
N ALA A 171 4.61 -2.72 -37.53
CA ALA A 171 5.42 -3.90 -37.85
C ALA A 171 5.28 -4.31 -39.33
N VAL A 172 4.08 -4.28 -39.90
CA VAL A 172 3.87 -4.54 -41.34
C VAL A 172 4.61 -3.50 -42.17
N ARG A 173 4.52 -2.21 -41.82
CA ARG A 173 5.23 -1.13 -42.53
C ARG A 173 6.75 -1.23 -42.42
N SER A 174 7.29 -1.69 -41.29
CA SER A 174 8.73 -1.83 -41.10
C SER A 174 9.32 -3.03 -41.87
N GLN A 175 8.54 -4.11 -42.08
CA GLN A 175 8.95 -5.27 -42.87
C GLN A 175 9.24 -4.95 -44.34
N PHE A 176 8.66 -3.87 -44.89
CA PHE A 176 8.92 -3.42 -46.27
C PHE A 176 10.23 -2.63 -46.42
N ARG A 177 11.00 -2.41 -45.35
CA ARG A 177 12.32 -1.78 -45.41
C ARG A 177 13.42 -2.82 -45.12
N LYS A 178 14.37 -2.98 -46.05
CA LYS A 178 15.61 -3.75 -45.80
C LYS A 178 16.39 -3.08 -44.67
N LEU A 179 16.33 -3.67 -43.47
CA LEU A 179 17.16 -3.25 -42.35
C LEU A 179 18.57 -3.85 -42.52
N PRO A 180 19.64 -3.07 -42.36
CA PRO A 180 20.98 -3.62 -42.33
C PRO A 180 21.12 -4.58 -41.13
N PRO A 181 21.88 -5.68 -41.27
CA PRO A 181 22.12 -6.60 -40.16
C PRO A 181 22.79 -5.86 -39.00
N TYR A 182 22.20 -5.97 -37.81
CA TYR A 182 22.80 -5.42 -36.58
C TYR A 182 24.13 -6.12 -36.33
N ARG A 183 25.24 -5.39 -36.50
CA ARG A 183 26.56 -5.87 -36.06
C ARG A 183 26.71 -5.51 -34.58
N PRO A 184 26.78 -6.48 -33.66
CA PRO A 184 27.09 -6.19 -32.27
C PRO A 184 28.50 -5.58 -32.23
N GLN A 185 28.59 -4.28 -31.95
CA GLN A 185 29.88 -3.69 -31.60
C GLN A 185 30.26 -4.17 -30.19
N PRO A 186 31.56 -4.42 -29.92
CA PRO A 186 32.02 -4.68 -28.57
C PRO A 186 31.53 -3.54 -27.67
N ILE A 187 30.92 -3.89 -26.54
CA ILE A 187 30.52 -2.90 -25.54
C ILE A 187 31.83 -2.28 -25.05
N ALA A 188 32.18 -1.09 -25.58
CA ALA A 188 33.31 -0.31 -25.07
C ALA A 188 33.15 -0.16 -23.56
N ALA A 189 34.25 -0.15 -22.81
CA ALA A 189 34.32 -0.17 -21.34
C ALA A 189 33.37 0.84 -20.68
N ALA A 190 32.10 0.46 -20.61
CA ALA A 190 31.04 1.24 -20.03
C ALA A 190 31.21 1.16 -18.51
N PRO A 191 30.73 2.15 -17.76
CA PRO A 191 30.51 1.97 -16.33
C PRO A 191 29.81 0.63 -16.08
N SER A 192 30.33 -0.11 -15.10
CA SER A 192 29.95 -1.48 -14.78
C SER A 192 28.41 -1.65 -14.73
N PRO A 193 27.81 -2.63 -15.44
CA PRO A 193 26.38 -2.95 -15.33
C PRO A 193 25.87 -3.08 -13.88
N TRP A 194 26.76 -3.50 -12.98
CA TRP A 194 26.50 -3.60 -11.55
C TRP A 194 26.21 -2.25 -10.89
N LEU A 195 26.87 -1.17 -11.34
CA LEU A 195 26.61 0.18 -10.87
C LEU A 195 25.21 0.64 -11.29
N TRP A 196 24.81 0.36 -12.54
CA TRP A 196 23.48 0.70 -13.02
C TRP A 196 22.38 -0.03 -12.24
N ILE A 197 22.60 -1.33 -12.00
CA ILE A 197 21.71 -2.14 -11.15
C ILE A 197 21.62 -1.54 -9.75
N ALA A 198 22.75 -1.20 -9.13
CA ALA A 198 22.78 -0.66 -7.76
C ALA A 198 22.05 0.69 -7.65
N LEU A 199 22.28 1.63 -8.58
CA LEU A 199 21.60 2.94 -8.58
C LEU A 199 20.09 2.79 -8.75
N ALA A 200 19.66 1.95 -9.71
CA ALA A 200 18.24 1.69 -9.95
C ALA A 200 17.57 0.95 -8.78
N ALA A 201 18.28 0.00 -8.15
CA ALA A 201 17.80 -0.72 -6.97
C ALA A 201 17.66 0.19 -5.75
N CYS A 202 18.61 1.10 -5.51
CA CYS A 202 18.51 2.09 -4.44
C CYS A 202 17.30 3.02 -4.63
N ALA A 203 17.14 3.61 -5.82
CA ALA A 203 16.02 4.48 -6.13
C ALA A 203 14.67 3.76 -5.99
N SER A 204 14.56 2.54 -6.52
CA SER A 204 13.34 1.73 -6.40
C SER A 204 13.04 1.31 -4.97
N THR A 205 14.07 0.92 -4.20
CA THR A 205 13.92 0.55 -2.79
C THR A 205 13.40 1.73 -1.98
N LEU A 206 14.01 2.91 -2.16
CA LEU A 206 13.59 4.13 -1.46
C LEU A 206 12.15 4.52 -1.80
N TRP A 207 11.77 4.50 -3.07
CA TRP A 207 10.40 4.79 -3.48
C TRP A 207 9.39 3.85 -2.80
N LEU A 208 9.61 2.54 -2.87
CA LEU A 208 8.70 1.55 -2.29
C LEU A 208 8.70 1.61 -0.75
N ALA A 209 9.86 1.78 -0.13
CA ALA A 209 9.99 1.86 1.32
C ALA A 209 9.35 3.12 1.91
N ILE A 210 9.50 4.28 1.24
CA ILE A 210 8.80 5.52 1.62
C ILE A 210 7.29 5.36 1.40
N THR A 211 6.88 4.76 0.29
CA THR A 211 5.46 4.48 0.03
C THR A 211 4.86 3.57 1.10
N ASN A 212 5.60 2.54 1.54
CA ASN A 212 5.18 1.66 2.62
C ASN A 212 5.08 2.42 3.96
N HIS A 213 6.10 3.21 4.28
CA HIS A 213 6.15 4.00 5.52
C HIS A 213 4.99 5.00 5.63
N LEU A 214 4.69 5.71 4.53
CA LEU A 214 3.55 6.62 4.47
C LEU A 214 2.22 5.83 4.47
N GLY A 215 2.17 4.70 3.77
CA GLY A 215 1.00 3.82 3.65
C GLY A 215 0.46 3.32 4.98
N GLN A 216 1.33 3.08 5.97
CA GLN A 216 0.94 2.67 7.31
C GLN A 216 0.23 3.75 8.13
N GLN A 217 0.21 5.01 7.68
CA GLN A 217 -0.30 6.12 8.52
C GLN A 217 -1.71 6.59 8.18
N VAL A 218 -2.17 6.41 6.94
CA VAL A 218 -3.32 7.18 6.41
C VAL A 218 -4.37 6.31 5.68
N ALA A 219 -4.08 5.01 5.50
CA ALA A 219 -4.79 3.99 4.71
C ALA A 219 -4.04 3.57 3.43
N ALA A 220 -4.28 2.33 3.00
CA ALA A 220 -3.88 1.81 1.71
C ALA A 220 -4.72 2.44 0.57
N MET A 221 -4.29 3.63 0.10
CA MET A 221 -5.01 4.39 -0.93
C MET A 221 -4.14 4.59 -2.17
N PRO A 222 -4.69 4.40 -3.39
CA PRO A 222 -3.99 4.72 -4.63
C PRO A 222 -3.39 6.13 -4.64
N PHE A 223 -4.11 7.13 -4.10
CA PHE A 223 -3.63 8.51 -4.05
C PHE A 223 -2.30 8.68 -3.30
N LEU A 224 -2.17 8.07 -2.12
CA LEU A 224 -0.96 8.21 -1.29
C LEU A 224 0.25 7.55 -1.95
N TRP A 225 0.03 6.48 -2.72
CA TRP A 225 1.09 5.77 -3.45
C TRP A 225 1.51 6.47 -4.74
N ILE A 226 0.57 7.17 -5.37
CA ILE A 226 0.80 7.93 -6.60
C ILE A 226 1.78 9.07 -6.36
N ILE A 227 1.78 9.72 -5.19
CA ILE A 227 2.67 10.86 -4.93
C ILE A 227 4.16 10.47 -4.93
N PRO A 228 4.64 9.51 -4.11
CA PRO A 228 6.04 9.06 -4.17
C PRO A 228 6.42 8.51 -5.55
N MET A 229 5.50 7.81 -6.21
CA MET A 229 5.71 7.27 -7.55
C MET A 229 5.84 8.37 -8.61
N ALA A 230 5.05 9.43 -8.50
CA ALA A 230 5.12 10.61 -9.36
C ALA A 230 6.46 11.33 -9.19
N VAL A 231 6.93 11.48 -7.94
CA VAL A 231 8.27 12.02 -7.65
C VAL A 231 9.36 11.15 -8.28
N TYR A 232 9.29 9.84 -8.10
CA TYR A 232 10.22 8.89 -8.72
C TYR A 232 10.25 9.03 -10.26
N LEU A 233 9.09 9.06 -10.93
CA LEU A 233 9.00 9.23 -12.38
C LEU A 233 9.49 10.61 -12.85
N LEU A 234 9.17 11.68 -12.10
CA LEU A 234 9.62 13.03 -12.41
C LEU A 234 11.14 13.10 -12.49
N THR A 235 11.84 12.48 -11.54
CA THR A 235 13.31 12.47 -11.57
C THR A 235 13.87 11.73 -12.80
N PHE A 236 13.23 10.65 -13.26
CA PHE A 236 13.59 10.01 -14.53
C PHE A 236 13.40 10.93 -15.73
N ILE A 237 12.28 11.65 -15.79
CA ILE A 237 11.97 12.58 -16.88
C ILE A 237 13.04 13.67 -16.94
N LEU A 238 13.29 14.34 -15.82
CA LEU A 238 14.27 15.43 -15.74
C LEU A 238 15.68 14.96 -16.10
N CYS A 239 16.13 13.82 -15.58
CA CYS A 239 17.49 13.33 -15.85
C CYS A 239 17.71 12.84 -17.28
N PHE A 240 16.68 12.35 -17.99
CA PHE A 240 16.82 11.78 -19.33
C PHE A 240 16.39 12.72 -20.48
N GLU A 241 15.67 13.81 -20.19
CA GLU A 241 15.22 14.78 -21.20
C GLU A 241 16.36 15.67 -21.73
N ALA A 242 17.12 16.28 -20.82
CA ALA A 242 18.14 17.28 -21.13
C ALA A 242 19.32 17.22 -20.16
N ASP A 243 20.50 17.54 -20.67
CA ASP A 243 21.70 17.65 -19.85
C ASP A 243 21.63 18.96 -19.03
N GLY A 244 21.76 18.87 -17.71
CA GLY A 244 21.87 20.05 -16.82
C GLY A 244 20.94 20.07 -15.60
N TRP A 245 19.87 19.27 -15.57
CA TRP A 245 18.98 19.14 -14.41
C TRP A 245 19.65 18.53 -13.17
N TYR A 246 20.66 17.69 -13.39
CA TYR A 246 21.44 17.05 -12.34
C TYR A 246 22.89 17.58 -12.34
N ARG A 247 23.32 18.16 -11.22
CA ARG A 247 24.68 18.69 -11.01
C ARG A 247 25.31 18.04 -9.77
N PRO A 248 26.27 17.10 -9.93
CA PRO A 248 26.84 16.33 -8.82
C PRO A 248 27.32 17.16 -7.62
N GLU A 249 27.83 18.37 -7.87
CA GLU A 249 28.33 19.30 -6.86
C GLU A 249 27.26 19.72 -5.84
N LEU A 250 26.03 19.95 -6.29
CA LEU A 250 24.91 20.30 -5.40
C LEU A 250 24.50 19.12 -4.53
N TYR A 251 24.52 17.91 -5.09
CA TYR A 251 24.08 16.69 -4.40
C TYR A 251 25.07 16.20 -3.34
N ARG A 252 26.31 16.69 -3.34
CA ARG A 252 27.25 16.51 -2.21
C ARG A 252 26.68 17.07 -0.90
N TRP A 253 25.91 18.16 -0.98
CA TRP A 253 25.29 18.78 0.18
C TRP A 253 23.86 18.27 0.42
N LEU A 254 23.09 18.05 -0.64
CA LEU A 254 21.70 17.60 -0.51
C LEU A 254 21.58 16.15 0.02
N MET A 255 22.50 15.24 -0.34
CA MET A 255 22.43 13.84 0.11
C MET A 255 22.52 13.69 1.64
N PRO A 256 23.50 14.32 2.35
CA PRO A 256 23.51 14.34 3.81
C PRO A 256 22.25 14.95 4.42
N ILE A 257 21.72 16.04 3.84
CA ILE A 257 20.49 16.69 4.32
C ILE A 257 19.30 15.73 4.22
N ALA A 258 19.13 15.07 3.08
CA ALA A 258 18.07 14.10 2.87
C ALA A 258 18.18 12.92 3.85
N TRP A 259 19.41 12.44 4.10
CA TRP A 259 19.65 11.37 5.08
C TRP A 259 19.28 11.80 6.51
N ILE A 260 19.74 12.99 6.95
CA ILE A 260 19.39 13.53 8.28
C ILE A 260 17.87 13.72 8.41
N ALA A 261 17.21 14.25 7.38
CA ALA A 261 15.76 14.45 7.37
C ALA A 261 15.00 13.12 7.52
N ILE A 262 15.36 12.09 6.76
CA ILE A 262 14.73 10.76 6.87
C ILE A 262 15.01 10.15 8.25
N CYS A 263 16.27 10.09 8.67
CA CYS A 263 16.66 9.44 9.93
C CYS A 263 16.04 10.14 11.15
N SER A 264 16.00 11.47 11.18
CA SER A 264 15.38 12.22 12.27
C SER A 264 13.87 11.99 12.34
N ARG A 265 13.15 11.97 11.20
CA ARG A 265 11.71 11.69 11.19
C ARG A 265 11.39 10.26 11.60
N VAL A 266 12.20 9.28 11.18
CA VAL A 266 12.05 7.88 11.60
C VAL A 266 12.37 7.69 13.09
N ALA A 267 13.39 8.39 13.61
CA ALA A 267 13.79 8.30 15.02
C ALA A 267 12.81 8.98 15.99
N LEU A 268 12.14 10.06 15.55
CA LEU A 268 11.13 10.75 16.35
C LEU A 268 9.84 9.92 16.42
N ALA A 269 9.67 9.19 17.52
CA ALA A 269 8.50 8.35 17.81
C ALA A 269 7.18 9.16 17.88
N SER A 270 7.24 10.47 18.09
CA SER A 270 6.07 11.37 18.13
C SER A 270 5.91 12.17 16.83
N PRO A 271 4.72 12.17 16.20
CA PRO A 271 4.46 12.90 14.96
C PRO A 271 4.22 14.38 15.25
N ALA A 272 5.25 15.13 15.67
CA ALA A 272 5.16 16.59 15.65
C ALA A 272 4.90 17.03 14.18
N GLY A 273 3.68 17.50 13.89
CA GLY A 273 3.25 17.95 12.55
C GLY A 273 2.50 16.92 11.67
N GLY A 274 2.38 15.65 12.09
CA GLY A 274 1.63 14.60 11.37
C GLY A 274 2.00 14.41 9.88
N LEU A 275 1.10 13.79 9.11
CA LEU A 275 1.28 13.57 7.66
C LEU A 275 1.60 14.86 6.89
N ARG A 276 1.03 16.00 7.31
CA ARG A 276 1.24 17.31 6.64
C ARG A 276 2.70 17.71 6.60
N LEU A 277 3.49 17.33 7.61
CA LEU A 277 4.94 17.57 7.63
C LEU A 277 5.72 16.36 7.08
N GLU A 278 5.27 15.14 7.35
CA GLU A 278 5.98 13.92 6.91
C GLU A 278 5.97 13.76 5.39
N LEU A 279 4.82 13.92 4.75
CA LEU A 279 4.67 13.75 3.30
C LEU A 279 5.64 14.66 2.51
N PRO A 280 5.70 15.99 2.70
CA PRO A 280 6.61 16.83 1.96
C PRO A 280 8.09 16.54 2.28
N ILE A 281 8.44 16.23 3.53
CA ILE A 281 9.83 15.89 3.89
C ILE A 281 10.27 14.60 3.19
N PHE A 282 9.48 13.53 3.28
CA PHE A 282 9.81 12.26 2.63
C PHE A 282 9.81 12.38 1.11
N CYS A 283 8.88 13.15 0.52
CA CYS A 283 8.87 13.39 -0.92
C CYS A 283 10.08 14.21 -1.39
N ALA A 284 10.48 15.24 -0.64
CA ALA A 284 11.68 16.03 -0.95
C ALA A 284 12.96 15.18 -0.82
N ALA A 285 13.08 14.38 0.23
CA ALA A 285 14.22 13.49 0.41
C ALA A 285 14.26 12.38 -0.66
N LEU A 286 13.09 11.82 -1.04
CA LEU A 286 12.96 10.89 -2.15
C LEU A 286 13.40 11.53 -3.47
N PHE A 287 12.95 12.76 -3.74
CA PHE A 287 13.34 13.51 -4.93
C PHE A 287 14.85 13.69 -4.99
N ILE A 288 15.49 14.12 -3.88
CA ILE A 288 16.95 14.30 -3.81
C ILE A 288 17.68 12.98 -4.11
N CYS A 289 17.29 11.90 -3.43
CA CYS A 289 17.96 10.60 -3.59
C CYS A 289 17.74 9.99 -4.98
N CYS A 290 16.54 10.12 -5.54
CA CYS A 290 16.21 9.64 -6.88
C CYS A 290 16.88 10.48 -7.96
N MET A 291 16.92 11.81 -7.82
CA MET A 291 17.67 12.68 -8.74
C MET A 291 19.16 12.34 -8.75
N PHE A 292 19.75 12.03 -7.59
CA PHE A 292 21.11 11.52 -7.52
C PHE A 292 21.26 10.20 -8.28
N CYS A 293 20.44 9.20 -7.98
CA CYS A 293 20.55 7.88 -8.61
C CYS A 293 20.30 7.92 -10.12
N HIS A 294 19.22 8.58 -10.55
CA HIS A 294 18.85 8.72 -11.96
C HIS A 294 19.77 9.66 -12.72
N GLY A 295 20.31 10.69 -12.06
CA GLY A 295 21.30 11.60 -12.63
C GLY A 295 22.62 10.90 -12.95
N GLU A 296 23.13 10.08 -12.03
CA GLU A 296 24.32 9.25 -12.27
C GLU A 296 24.06 8.17 -13.33
N LEU A 297 22.86 7.57 -13.36
CA LEU A 297 22.45 6.68 -14.46
C LEU A 297 22.45 7.40 -15.81
N ALA A 298 21.88 8.60 -15.87
CA ALA A 298 21.79 9.38 -17.10
C ALA A 298 23.15 9.90 -17.60
N ARG A 299 24.10 10.18 -16.69
CA ARG A 299 25.49 10.53 -17.03
C ARG A 299 26.30 9.33 -17.52
N SER A 300 25.99 8.14 -17.00
CA SER A 300 26.69 6.89 -17.30
C SER A 300 26.08 6.09 -18.46
N LYS A 301 24.99 6.59 -19.07
CA LYS A 301 24.28 5.94 -20.17
C LYS A 301 25.21 5.73 -21.38
N PRO A 302 25.18 4.57 -22.05
CA PRO A 302 26.00 4.33 -23.23
C PRO A 302 25.50 5.15 -24.43
N ALA A 303 26.33 5.28 -25.47
CA ALA A 303 25.85 5.79 -26.75
C ALA A 303 24.70 4.88 -27.27
N PRO A 304 23.63 5.41 -27.91
CA PRO A 304 22.47 4.62 -28.31
C PRO A 304 22.78 3.38 -29.16
N GLN A 305 23.85 3.45 -29.94
CA GLN A 305 24.30 2.37 -30.84
C GLN A 305 25.00 1.23 -30.06
N ASN A 306 25.47 1.50 -28.83
CA ASN A 306 26.39 0.66 -28.06
C ASN A 306 25.79 0.17 -26.74
N GLY A 307 24.66 -0.53 -26.81
CA GLY A 307 24.11 -1.26 -25.65
C GLY A 307 22.92 -0.60 -24.95
N LEU A 308 22.12 0.21 -25.66
CA LEU A 308 20.87 0.79 -25.15
C LEU A 308 19.93 -0.25 -24.52
N ALA A 309 19.75 -1.39 -25.18
CA ALA A 309 18.88 -2.46 -24.69
C ALA A 309 19.43 -3.10 -23.39
N LEU A 310 20.75 -3.27 -23.29
CA LEU A 310 21.39 -3.76 -22.07
C LEU A 310 21.25 -2.75 -20.93
N PHE A 311 21.45 -1.47 -21.21
CA PHE A 311 21.28 -0.40 -20.24
C PHE A 311 19.86 -0.43 -19.63
N TYR A 312 18.81 -0.41 -20.47
CA TYR A 312 17.45 -0.49 -19.98
C TYR A 312 17.15 -1.80 -19.24
N LEU A 313 17.68 -2.93 -19.70
CA LEU A 313 17.56 -4.21 -19.01
C LEU A 313 18.17 -4.17 -17.60
N THR A 314 19.37 -3.60 -17.45
CA THR A 314 20.03 -3.47 -16.14
C THR A 314 19.31 -2.49 -15.20
N VAL A 315 18.75 -1.41 -15.73
CA VAL A 315 17.90 -0.48 -14.97
C VAL A 315 16.62 -1.18 -14.49
N ALA A 316 15.95 -1.93 -15.38
CA ALA A 316 14.78 -2.73 -15.01
C ALA A 316 15.13 -3.83 -14.00
N CYS A 317 16.33 -4.43 -14.11
CA CYS A 317 16.83 -5.41 -13.15
C CYS A 317 17.03 -4.80 -11.77
N GLY A 318 17.65 -3.62 -11.67
CA GLY A 318 17.76 -2.90 -10.41
C GLY A 318 16.40 -2.55 -9.82
N GLY A 319 15.47 -2.04 -10.65
CA GLY A 319 14.09 -1.78 -10.22
C GLY A 319 13.40 -3.02 -9.63
N ALA A 320 13.46 -4.16 -10.34
CA ALA A 320 12.88 -5.42 -9.86
C ALA A 320 13.55 -5.92 -8.57
N LEU A 321 14.87 -5.79 -8.43
CA LEU A 321 15.58 -6.16 -7.20
C LEU A 321 15.15 -5.29 -6.00
N GLY A 322 14.94 -3.99 -6.21
CA GLY A 322 14.36 -3.11 -5.19
C GLY A 322 12.94 -3.54 -4.81
N GLY A 323 12.12 -3.90 -5.80
CA GLY A 323 10.80 -4.48 -5.60
C GLY A 323 10.80 -5.78 -4.79
N ILE A 324 11.68 -6.72 -5.15
CA ILE A 324 11.85 -8.01 -4.45
C ILE A 324 12.32 -7.76 -3.03
N PHE A 325 13.25 -6.82 -2.83
CA PHE A 325 13.74 -6.49 -1.51
C PHE A 325 12.63 -5.96 -0.60
N VAL A 326 11.86 -4.96 -1.04
CA VAL A 326 10.80 -4.37 -0.21
C VAL A 326 9.56 -5.25 -0.08
N GLY A 327 9.17 -5.95 -1.16
CA GLY A 327 7.94 -6.72 -1.21
C GLY A 327 8.04 -8.17 -0.72
N LEU A 328 9.24 -8.77 -0.75
CA LEU A 328 9.44 -10.17 -0.35
C LEU A 328 10.51 -10.32 0.73
N VAL A 329 11.70 -9.76 0.54
CA VAL A 329 12.83 -10.06 1.43
C VAL A 329 12.68 -9.37 2.78
N ALA A 330 12.47 -8.05 2.79
CA ALA A 330 12.40 -7.26 4.02
C ALA A 330 11.27 -7.66 4.97
N PRO A 331 10.02 -7.94 4.52
CA PRO A 331 8.95 -8.36 5.42
C PRO A 331 9.16 -9.75 6.03
N ASN A 332 9.91 -10.63 5.36
CA ASN A 332 10.20 -11.99 5.84
C ASN A 332 11.48 -12.08 6.68
N LEU A 333 12.42 -11.15 6.50
CA LEU A 333 13.66 -11.10 7.28
C LEU A 333 13.58 -10.20 8.52
N PHE A 334 12.81 -9.11 8.46
CA PHE A 334 12.81 -8.09 9.50
C PHE A 334 11.44 -7.98 10.18
N GLY A 335 11.42 -8.01 11.51
CA GLY A 335 10.23 -7.66 12.32
C GLY A 335 9.85 -6.18 12.28
N SER A 336 10.60 -5.36 11.52
CA SER A 336 10.53 -3.90 11.48
C SER A 336 10.71 -3.35 10.08
N LEU A 337 10.28 -2.12 9.84
CA LEU A 337 10.45 -1.40 8.57
C LEU A 337 11.91 -0.94 8.33
N LEU A 338 12.85 -1.87 8.19
CA LEU A 338 14.27 -1.54 7.96
C LEU A 338 14.60 -1.22 6.51
N GLU A 339 13.70 -1.56 5.59
CA GLU A 339 13.89 -1.28 4.16
C GLU A 339 14.19 0.21 3.87
N LEU A 340 13.59 1.14 4.62
CA LEU A 340 13.80 2.58 4.46
C LEU A 340 15.19 3.02 4.97
N PRO A 341 15.59 2.76 6.24
CA PRO A 341 16.95 2.99 6.72
C PRO A 341 18.03 2.32 5.85
N LEU A 342 17.80 1.09 5.40
CA LEU A 342 18.76 0.38 4.55
C LEU A 342 18.86 1.02 3.15
N GLY A 343 17.73 1.37 2.53
CA GLY A 343 17.71 2.03 1.22
C GLY A 343 18.39 3.40 1.23
N VAL A 344 18.16 4.22 2.25
CA VAL A 344 18.80 5.55 2.36
C VAL A 344 20.29 5.41 2.64
N THR A 345 20.68 4.46 3.49
CA THR A 345 22.09 4.19 3.81
C THR A 345 22.84 3.68 2.58
N ALA A 346 22.26 2.77 1.80
CA ALA A 346 22.83 2.31 0.54
C ALA A 346 23.01 3.46 -0.47
N SER A 347 22.05 4.39 -0.53
CA SER A 347 22.14 5.58 -1.38
C SER A 347 23.25 6.52 -0.94
N VAL A 348 23.47 6.69 0.37
CA VAL A 348 24.61 7.46 0.91
C VAL A 348 25.94 6.78 0.59
N PHE A 349 26.04 5.46 0.69
CA PHE A 349 27.27 4.75 0.30
C PHE A 349 27.60 4.93 -1.18
N LEU A 350 26.60 4.87 -2.07
CA LEU A 350 26.78 5.19 -3.48
C LEU A 350 27.21 6.65 -3.68
N ALA A 351 26.63 7.60 -2.93
CA ALA A 351 27.03 9.00 -2.98
C ALA A 351 28.48 9.22 -2.52
N LEU A 352 28.92 8.56 -1.44
CA LEU A 352 30.32 8.58 -0.99
C LEU A 352 31.28 8.05 -2.06
N TYR A 353 30.90 6.96 -2.72
CA TYR A 353 31.69 6.37 -3.80
C TYR A 353 31.77 7.28 -5.04
N LEU A 354 30.63 7.79 -5.52
CA LEU A 354 30.55 8.53 -6.78
C LEU A 354 30.87 10.03 -6.65
N LEU A 355 30.36 10.71 -5.62
CA LEU A 355 30.48 12.17 -5.47
C LEU A 355 31.75 12.60 -4.74
N PHE A 356 32.16 11.80 -3.74
CA PHE A 356 33.31 12.11 -2.87
C PHE A 356 34.56 11.29 -3.21
N GLY A 357 34.46 10.35 -4.16
CA GLY A 357 35.61 9.57 -4.63
C GLY A 357 36.15 8.58 -3.60
N PHE A 358 35.33 8.13 -2.63
CA PHE A 358 35.72 7.13 -1.63
C PHE A 358 35.82 5.75 -2.29
N ARG A 359 36.84 5.54 -3.11
CA ARG A 359 37.06 4.29 -3.87
C ARG A 359 37.65 3.14 -3.04
N SER A 360 38.08 3.40 -1.80
CA SER A 360 38.62 2.37 -0.92
C SER A 360 37.50 1.53 -0.30
N PRO A 361 37.35 0.24 -0.69
CA PRO A 361 36.28 -0.62 -0.15
C PRO A 361 36.42 -0.82 1.37
N ARG A 362 37.65 -0.81 1.90
CA ARG A 362 37.92 -0.95 3.34
C ARG A 362 37.35 0.20 4.17
N ARG A 363 37.36 1.44 3.66
CA ARG A 363 36.79 2.60 4.37
C ARG A 363 35.27 2.57 4.36
N LEU A 364 34.66 2.25 3.21
CA LEU A 364 33.21 2.07 3.10
C LEU A 364 32.72 0.95 4.01
N LEU A 365 33.46 -0.17 4.08
CA LEU A 365 33.17 -1.26 5.00
C LEU A 365 33.22 -0.83 6.47
N ARG A 366 34.25 -0.08 6.89
CA ARG A 366 34.35 0.43 8.27
C ARG A 366 33.17 1.35 8.63
N LEU A 367 32.80 2.27 7.73
CA LEU A 367 31.63 3.13 7.92
C LEU A 367 30.34 2.32 8.00
N GLY A 368 30.21 1.28 7.16
CA GLY A 368 29.10 0.32 7.23
C GLY A 368 29.02 -0.40 8.56
N VAL A 369 30.15 -0.88 9.09
CA VAL A 369 30.22 -1.53 10.39
C VAL A 369 29.84 -0.56 11.51
N VAL A 370 30.35 0.68 11.50
CA VAL A 370 29.98 1.68 12.51
C VAL A 370 28.48 2.00 12.46
N ALA A 371 27.92 2.17 11.27
CA ALA A 371 26.48 2.40 11.11
C ALA A 371 25.66 1.21 11.61
N ALA A 372 26.09 -0.03 11.31
CA ALA A 372 25.44 -1.23 11.79
C ALA A 372 25.50 -1.38 13.31
N LEU A 373 26.64 -1.08 13.93
CA LEU A 373 26.81 -1.10 15.39
C LEU A 373 25.97 -0.01 16.08
N ALA A 374 25.93 1.21 15.54
CA ALA A 374 25.09 2.28 16.05
C ALA A 374 23.60 1.91 15.95
N PHE A 375 23.19 1.31 14.84
CA PHE A 375 21.84 0.79 14.66
C PHE A 375 21.52 -0.31 15.69
N ALA A 376 22.39 -1.31 15.85
CA ALA A 376 22.21 -2.39 16.83
C ALA A 376 22.08 -1.83 18.27
N ALA A 377 22.95 -0.89 18.66
CA ALA A 377 22.88 -0.23 19.95
C ALA A 377 21.54 0.52 20.16
N SER A 378 21.05 1.23 19.14
CA SER A 378 19.74 1.90 19.21
C SER A 378 18.57 0.92 19.36
N THR A 379 18.64 -0.24 18.71
CA THR A 379 17.58 -1.26 18.81
C THR A 379 17.56 -1.92 20.19
N GLN A 380 18.73 -2.10 20.79
CA GLN A 380 18.88 -2.70 22.12
C GLN A 380 18.40 -1.73 23.21
N TYR A 381 18.74 -0.45 23.12
CA TYR A 381 18.24 0.58 24.05
C TYR A 381 16.71 0.67 24.08
N GLN A 382 16.07 0.49 22.93
CA GLN A 382 14.61 0.48 22.85
C GLN A 382 14.00 -0.88 23.27
N GLY A 383 14.81 -1.92 23.46
CA GLY A 383 14.38 -3.27 23.84
C GLY A 383 13.83 -3.35 25.27
N ASP A 384 14.36 -2.56 26.21
CA ASP A 384 14.00 -2.62 27.63
C ASP A 384 12.53 -2.26 27.92
N GLN A 385 11.87 -1.54 27.02
CA GLN A 385 10.44 -1.20 27.15
C GLN A 385 9.52 -2.06 26.26
N ARG A 386 10.08 -2.99 25.48
CA ARG A 386 9.34 -3.78 24.48
C ARG A 386 9.07 -5.20 24.97
N VAL A 387 7.81 -5.58 24.99
CA VAL A 387 7.36 -6.93 25.38
C VAL A 387 7.42 -7.89 24.20
N ALA A 388 6.87 -7.49 23.05
CA ALA A 388 6.82 -8.33 21.87
C ALA A 388 6.80 -7.50 20.58
N ARG A 389 7.32 -8.07 19.50
CA ARG A 389 7.25 -7.48 18.15
C ARG A 389 7.05 -8.56 17.11
N SER A 390 6.14 -8.32 16.18
CA SER A 390 5.97 -9.19 15.01
C SER A 390 5.63 -8.37 13.77
N ARG A 391 5.91 -8.92 12.59
CA ARG A 391 5.52 -8.34 11.30
C ARG A 391 5.01 -9.46 10.43
N ASN A 392 3.93 -9.21 9.71
CA ASN A 392 3.42 -10.10 8.67
C ASN A 392 2.82 -9.28 7.52
N PHE A 393 2.06 -9.94 6.64
CA PHE A 393 1.44 -9.32 5.48
C PHE A 393 0.50 -8.14 5.81
N TYR A 394 -0.19 -8.20 6.95
CA TYR A 394 -1.18 -7.19 7.35
C TYR A 394 -0.56 -5.98 8.05
N GLY A 395 0.68 -6.07 8.54
CA GLY A 395 1.36 -4.95 9.17
C GLY A 395 2.41 -5.36 10.18
N SER A 396 2.94 -4.38 10.90
CA SER A 396 3.84 -4.60 12.03
C SER A 396 3.12 -4.32 13.34
N LEU A 397 3.19 -5.28 14.25
CA LEU A 397 2.65 -5.19 15.61
C LEU A 397 3.78 -5.03 16.61
N GLN A 398 3.56 -4.17 17.60
CA GLN A 398 4.46 -3.97 18.72
C GLN A 398 3.65 -3.91 20.02
N ILE A 399 4.15 -4.58 21.04
CA ILE A 399 3.63 -4.50 22.41
C ILE A 399 4.73 -3.90 23.27
N SER A 400 4.39 -2.86 24.02
CA SER A 400 5.30 -2.24 24.98
C SER A 400 4.56 -1.89 26.25
N ASP A 401 5.27 -1.98 27.36
CA ASP A 401 4.78 -1.57 28.67
C ASP A 401 5.32 -0.16 28.97
N VAL A 402 4.45 0.72 29.44
CA VAL A 402 4.76 2.12 29.76
C VAL A 402 4.20 2.46 31.14
N GLY A 403 4.95 3.23 31.91
CA GLY A 403 4.58 3.63 33.27
C GLY A 403 4.99 2.61 34.32
N GLU A 404 4.71 2.93 35.58
CA GLU A 404 5.09 2.13 36.75
C GLU A 404 3.91 2.02 37.73
N GLY A 405 3.90 0.96 38.54
CA GLY A 405 2.87 0.72 39.57
C GLY A 405 1.44 0.64 39.02
N GLU A 406 0.51 1.33 39.69
CA GLU A 406 -0.93 1.36 39.34
C GLU A 406 -1.24 2.07 38.00
N ALA A 407 -0.27 2.82 37.48
CA ALA A 407 -0.35 3.49 36.20
C ALA A 407 0.39 2.74 35.09
N ALA A 408 0.96 1.56 35.37
CA ALA A 408 1.61 0.75 34.36
C ALA A 408 0.57 0.21 33.37
N MET A 409 0.83 0.42 32.08
CA MET A 409 -0.07 0.05 31.00
C MET A 409 0.69 -0.74 29.95
N ARG A 410 0.03 -1.77 29.41
CA ARG A 410 0.46 -2.48 28.23
C ARG A 410 -0.29 -1.95 27.02
N THR A 411 0.44 -1.57 25.98
CA THR A 411 -0.16 -0.98 24.79
C THR A 411 0.15 -1.80 23.55
N LEU A 412 -0.88 -2.13 22.78
CA LEU A 412 -0.78 -2.76 21.47
C LEU A 412 -0.72 -1.67 20.39
N TYR A 413 0.35 -1.68 19.59
CA TYR A 413 0.53 -0.80 18.45
C TYR A 413 0.47 -1.60 17.15
N SER A 414 -0.25 -1.07 16.15
CA SER A 414 -0.06 -1.38 14.74
C SER A 414 0.53 -0.16 14.07
N GLY A 415 1.74 -0.29 13.53
CA GLY A 415 2.50 0.85 13.02
C GLY A 415 2.73 1.91 14.11
N ARG A 416 2.00 3.03 14.04
CA ARG A 416 2.04 4.14 15.03
C ARG A 416 0.71 4.36 15.75
N THR A 417 -0.30 3.55 15.47
CA THR A 417 -1.65 3.68 16.01
C THR A 417 -1.83 2.71 17.17
N ILE A 418 -2.50 3.17 18.23
CA ILE A 418 -2.85 2.35 19.38
C ILE A 418 -4.12 1.55 19.04
N HIS A 419 -4.05 0.23 19.16
CA HIS A 419 -5.19 -0.69 18.93
C HIS A 419 -5.69 -1.35 20.22
N GLY A 420 -5.14 -0.95 21.35
CA GLY A 420 -5.59 -1.39 22.65
C GLY A 420 -4.59 -1.01 23.73
N LEU A 421 -5.13 -0.78 24.92
CA LEU A 421 -4.36 -0.43 26.10
C LEU A 421 -4.96 -1.17 27.29
N GLU A 422 -4.14 -1.86 28.07
CA GLU A 422 -4.57 -2.56 29.28
C GLU A 422 -3.79 -2.02 30.48
N PHE A 423 -4.48 -1.72 31.57
CA PHE A 423 -3.81 -1.46 32.85
C PHE A 423 -3.29 -2.78 33.42
N LEU A 424 -2.02 -2.83 33.78
CA LEU A 424 -1.41 -4.03 34.37
C LEU A 424 -1.90 -4.29 35.80
N SER A 425 -2.33 -3.23 36.50
CA SER A 425 -2.97 -3.33 37.82
C SER A 425 -4.23 -4.20 37.79
N PRO A 426 -4.35 -5.22 38.67
CA PRO A 426 -5.54 -6.06 38.77
C PRO A 426 -6.83 -5.27 38.99
N ALA A 427 -6.78 -4.17 39.75
CA ALA A 427 -7.97 -3.36 40.07
C ALA A 427 -8.54 -2.62 38.83
N ARG A 428 -7.69 -2.36 37.83
CA ARG A 428 -8.03 -1.56 36.65
C ARG A 428 -8.03 -2.35 35.35
N ARG A 429 -7.60 -3.61 35.38
CA ARG A 429 -7.44 -4.48 34.21
C ARG A 429 -8.72 -4.62 33.36
N ARG A 430 -9.90 -4.60 33.99
CA ARG A 430 -11.21 -4.67 33.30
C ARG A 430 -11.74 -3.32 32.80
N THR A 431 -10.98 -2.23 32.95
CA THR A 431 -11.39 -0.90 32.48
C THR A 431 -11.40 -0.89 30.95
N ALA A 432 -12.50 -0.45 30.34
CA ALA A 432 -12.54 -0.20 28.91
C ALA A 432 -11.76 1.09 28.59
N THR A 433 -10.71 0.96 27.79
CA THR A 433 -9.73 2.02 27.49
C THR A 433 -9.82 2.46 26.02
N THR A 434 -8.91 3.36 25.62
CA THR A 434 -8.78 3.90 24.25
C THR A 434 -10.11 4.44 23.73
N TYR A 435 -10.52 4.10 22.51
CA TYR A 435 -11.77 4.54 21.89
C TYR A 435 -12.99 3.68 22.30
N TYR A 436 -12.84 2.75 23.24
CA TYR A 436 -13.90 1.87 23.75
C TYR A 436 -14.45 2.30 25.11
N GLY A 437 -14.07 3.48 25.63
CA GLY A 437 -14.48 3.94 26.96
C GLY A 437 -16.00 3.94 27.18
N LEU A 438 -16.45 3.98 28.43
CA LEU A 438 -17.89 3.89 28.79
C LEU A 438 -18.75 4.96 28.11
N HIS A 439 -18.20 6.14 27.88
CA HIS A 439 -18.85 7.27 27.20
C HIS A 439 -18.66 7.28 25.68
N SER A 440 -18.05 6.25 25.10
CA SER A 440 -18.01 6.07 23.64
C SER A 440 -19.36 5.55 23.13
N GLY A 441 -19.63 5.68 21.82
CA GLY A 441 -20.85 5.14 21.22
C GLY A 441 -21.00 3.62 21.44
N VAL A 442 -19.91 2.86 21.32
CA VAL A 442 -19.91 1.42 21.61
C VAL A 442 -20.09 1.11 23.10
N GLY A 443 -19.41 1.87 23.98
CA GLY A 443 -19.49 1.68 25.42
C GLY A 443 -20.88 1.97 25.99
N MET A 444 -21.53 3.04 25.52
CA MET A 444 -22.92 3.35 25.90
C MET A 444 -23.89 2.29 25.39
N THR A 445 -23.70 1.80 24.16
CA THR A 445 -24.59 0.81 23.56
C THR A 445 -24.45 -0.57 24.22
N LEU A 446 -23.22 -1.08 24.36
CA LEU A 446 -22.96 -2.39 24.99
C LEU A 446 -23.14 -2.34 26.51
N GLY A 447 -22.67 -1.29 27.18
CA GLY A 447 -22.81 -1.14 28.63
C GLY A 447 -24.26 -0.90 29.07
N GLY A 448 -24.99 -0.06 28.32
CA GLY A 448 -26.37 0.34 28.60
C GLY A 448 -27.45 -0.64 28.12
N SER A 449 -27.11 -1.63 27.30
CA SER A 449 -28.08 -2.60 26.80
C SER A 449 -28.69 -3.45 27.93
N ARG A 450 -30.02 -3.58 27.87
CA ARG A 450 -30.84 -4.41 28.77
C ARG A 450 -31.23 -5.75 28.17
N VAL A 451 -30.81 -6.02 26.92
CA VAL A 451 -31.06 -7.32 26.27
C VAL A 451 -30.28 -8.40 27.01
N ALA A 452 -30.93 -9.50 27.36
CA ALA A 452 -30.30 -10.65 27.99
C ALA A 452 -29.77 -11.63 26.94
N ASN A 453 -28.67 -12.32 27.23
CA ASN A 453 -28.05 -13.33 26.36
C ASN A 453 -27.74 -12.83 24.95
N ARG A 454 -27.09 -11.67 24.87
CA ARG A 454 -26.83 -10.95 23.63
C ARG A 454 -25.86 -11.73 22.76
N ARG A 455 -26.10 -11.73 21.45
CA ARG A 455 -25.17 -12.21 20.44
C ARG A 455 -24.57 -11.01 19.73
N VAL A 456 -23.28 -10.78 19.94
CA VAL A 456 -22.55 -9.64 19.38
C VAL A 456 -21.48 -10.15 18.42
N ALA A 457 -21.56 -9.70 17.17
CA ALA A 457 -20.51 -9.90 16.18
C ALA A 457 -19.59 -8.67 16.18
N ILE A 458 -18.28 -8.89 16.26
CA ILE A 458 -17.28 -7.82 16.32
C ILE A 458 -16.27 -8.07 15.20
N VAL A 459 -16.21 -7.16 14.23
CA VAL A 459 -15.23 -7.20 13.14
C VAL A 459 -14.04 -6.35 13.55
N GLY A 460 -12.90 -7.00 13.80
CA GLY A 460 -11.74 -6.47 14.52
C GLY A 460 -11.60 -7.08 15.92
N LEU A 461 -10.37 -7.15 16.44
CA LEU A 461 -10.10 -7.65 17.79
C LEU A 461 -9.28 -6.67 18.63
N GLY A 462 -8.20 -6.10 18.06
CA GLY A 462 -7.26 -5.27 18.82
C GLY A 462 -6.66 -6.03 20.02
N ALA A 463 -6.63 -5.40 21.19
CA ALA A 463 -6.28 -6.08 22.44
C ALA A 463 -7.41 -6.97 23.02
N GLY A 464 -8.60 -6.94 22.44
CA GLY A 464 -9.79 -7.63 22.95
C GLY A 464 -10.66 -6.78 23.89
N THR A 465 -10.41 -5.47 24.00
CA THR A 465 -11.03 -4.58 25.00
C THR A 465 -12.56 -4.62 25.02
N LEU A 466 -13.22 -4.80 23.87
CA LEU A 466 -14.69 -4.90 23.83
C LEU A 466 -15.26 -6.09 24.61
N ALA A 467 -14.47 -7.13 24.87
CA ALA A 467 -14.88 -8.27 25.69
C ALA A 467 -15.19 -7.88 27.16
N THR A 468 -14.72 -6.72 27.62
CA THR A 468 -15.04 -6.18 28.96
C THR A 468 -16.53 -5.91 29.17
N TYR A 469 -17.27 -5.63 28.09
CA TYR A 469 -18.71 -5.38 28.12
C TYR A 469 -19.57 -6.66 28.09
N GLY A 470 -18.93 -7.81 27.96
CA GLY A 470 -19.59 -9.12 28.00
C GLY A 470 -20.13 -9.41 29.39
N LYS A 471 -21.40 -9.84 29.46
CA LYS A 471 -22.06 -10.31 30.69
C LYS A 471 -22.30 -11.81 30.60
N ARG A 472 -22.49 -12.45 31.75
CA ARG A 472 -22.83 -13.88 31.80
C ARG A 472 -24.06 -14.20 30.95
N GLY A 473 -23.91 -15.15 30.03
CA GLY A 473 -24.96 -15.57 29.09
C GLY A 473 -24.85 -14.92 27.70
N ASP A 474 -24.07 -13.86 27.55
CA ASP A 474 -23.78 -13.27 26.25
C ASP A 474 -22.81 -14.15 25.44
N PHE A 475 -22.87 -14.02 24.11
CA PHE A 475 -21.95 -14.65 23.16
C PHE A 475 -21.32 -13.59 22.25
N PHE A 476 -20.01 -13.43 22.35
CA PHE A 476 -19.23 -12.44 21.61
C PHE A 476 -18.36 -13.18 20.58
N ARG A 477 -18.62 -12.93 19.29
CA ARG A 477 -17.83 -13.50 18.20
C ARG A 477 -16.98 -12.42 17.53
N PHE A 478 -15.67 -12.57 17.61
CA PHE A 478 -14.69 -11.69 17.01
C PHE A 478 -14.23 -12.25 15.66
N TYR A 479 -14.06 -11.38 14.66
CA TYR A 479 -13.48 -11.70 13.36
C TYR A 479 -12.22 -10.86 13.15
N GLU A 480 -11.06 -11.51 13.10
CA GLU A 480 -9.77 -10.84 12.99
C GLU A 480 -8.96 -11.41 11.82
N ILE A 481 -8.56 -10.55 10.89
CA ILE A 481 -7.84 -10.96 9.68
C ILE A 481 -6.36 -11.25 9.97
N ASN A 482 -5.79 -10.56 10.96
CA ASN A 482 -4.38 -10.64 11.29
C ASN A 482 -4.14 -11.68 12.42
N PRO A 483 -3.58 -12.86 12.11
CA PRO A 483 -3.34 -13.90 13.12
C PRO A 483 -2.35 -13.47 14.23
N ALA A 484 -1.53 -12.45 13.99
CA ALA A 484 -0.63 -11.93 15.02
C ALA A 484 -1.37 -11.05 16.04
N VAL A 485 -2.49 -10.40 15.67
CA VAL A 485 -3.38 -9.72 16.63
C VAL A 485 -4.11 -10.75 17.50
N VAL A 486 -4.59 -11.85 16.91
CA VAL A 486 -5.23 -12.94 17.66
C VAL A 486 -4.31 -13.50 18.74
N ARG A 487 -3.04 -13.81 18.38
CA ARG A 487 -2.05 -14.27 19.37
C ARG A 487 -1.76 -13.20 20.43
N ALA A 488 -1.59 -11.95 20.03
CA ALA A 488 -1.34 -10.85 20.96
C ALA A 488 -2.47 -10.72 22.00
N ALA A 489 -3.73 -10.68 21.56
CA ALA A 489 -4.89 -10.58 22.43
C ALA A 489 -5.04 -11.77 23.39
N ALA A 490 -4.68 -12.98 22.94
CA ALA A 490 -4.78 -14.20 23.75
C ALA A 490 -3.62 -14.39 24.74
N GLU A 491 -2.40 -14.00 24.38
CA GLU A 491 -1.18 -14.30 25.13
C GLU A 491 -0.67 -13.11 25.96
N SER A 492 -0.95 -11.87 25.53
CA SER A 492 -0.36 -10.66 26.14
C SER A 492 -1.35 -9.77 26.88
N PHE A 493 -2.66 -9.99 26.70
CA PHE A 493 -3.74 -9.22 27.30
C PHE A 493 -4.74 -10.16 28.00
N HIS A 494 -5.54 -9.63 28.93
CA HIS A 494 -6.46 -10.43 29.73
C HIS A 494 -7.94 -10.20 29.39
N PHE A 495 -8.28 -9.27 28.49
CA PHE A 495 -9.66 -8.93 28.19
C PHE A 495 -10.53 -10.12 27.75
N LEU A 496 -9.98 -11.03 26.95
CA LEU A 496 -10.70 -12.22 26.49
C LEU A 496 -10.88 -13.26 27.60
N SER A 497 -9.85 -13.48 28.42
CA SER A 497 -9.88 -14.44 29.53
C SER A 497 -10.74 -13.97 30.70
N ASP A 498 -10.79 -12.66 30.94
CA ASP A 498 -11.50 -12.04 32.07
C ASP A 498 -12.95 -11.69 31.71
N SER A 499 -13.39 -11.95 30.47
CA SER A 499 -14.75 -11.70 30.03
C SER A 499 -15.74 -12.66 30.71
N GLU A 500 -16.90 -12.14 31.12
CA GLU A 500 -17.99 -12.96 31.65
C GLU A 500 -18.85 -13.59 30.54
N ALA A 501 -18.70 -13.10 29.30
CA ALA A 501 -19.35 -13.65 28.12
C ALA A 501 -18.58 -14.86 27.56
N THR A 502 -19.27 -15.69 26.78
CA THR A 502 -18.57 -16.68 25.95
C THR A 502 -17.95 -15.95 24.77
N THR A 503 -16.62 -15.99 24.64
CA THR A 503 -15.87 -15.37 23.55
C THR A 503 -15.41 -16.43 22.54
N ASP A 504 -15.53 -16.12 21.26
CA ASP A 504 -15.06 -16.96 20.15
C ASP A 504 -14.36 -16.08 19.11
N VAL A 505 -13.19 -16.51 18.63
CA VAL A 505 -12.35 -15.71 17.73
C VAL A 505 -12.15 -16.49 16.42
N VAL A 506 -12.67 -15.94 15.33
CA VAL A 506 -12.55 -16.51 13.99
C VAL A 506 -11.49 -15.72 13.21
N THR A 507 -10.44 -16.40 12.75
CA THR A 507 -9.41 -15.76 11.91
C THR A 507 -9.88 -15.66 10.45
N GLY A 508 -9.87 -14.45 9.89
CA GLY A 508 -10.22 -14.19 8.48
C GLY A 508 -10.77 -12.78 8.26
N ASP A 509 -11.01 -12.42 6.99
CA ASP A 509 -11.67 -11.14 6.66
C ASP A 509 -13.06 -11.07 7.28
N GLY A 510 -13.34 -10.03 8.06
CA GLY A 510 -14.55 -9.92 8.85
C GLY A 510 -15.83 -9.86 8.02
N ARG A 511 -15.80 -9.22 6.84
CA ARG A 511 -16.97 -9.19 5.94
C ARG A 511 -17.23 -10.57 5.35
N LEU A 512 -16.20 -11.27 4.90
CA LEU A 512 -16.35 -12.60 4.31
C LEU A 512 -16.78 -13.65 5.36
N MET A 513 -16.23 -13.61 6.57
CA MET A 513 -16.57 -14.56 7.63
C MET A 513 -17.98 -14.30 8.19
N LEU A 514 -18.31 -13.04 8.50
CA LEU A 514 -19.66 -12.67 8.95
C LEU A 514 -20.73 -12.96 7.88
N GLY A 515 -20.38 -12.83 6.60
CA GLY A 515 -21.24 -13.20 5.48
C GLY A 515 -21.64 -14.68 5.47
N ARG A 516 -20.87 -15.57 6.10
CA ARG A 516 -21.17 -17.01 6.21
C ARG A 516 -22.08 -17.37 7.39
N GLU A 517 -22.28 -16.44 8.32
CA GLU A 517 -23.16 -16.66 9.45
C GLU A 517 -24.63 -16.77 9.01
N PRO A 518 -25.48 -17.48 9.78
CA PRO A 518 -26.90 -17.55 9.48
C PRO A 518 -27.56 -16.16 9.54
N PRO A 519 -28.62 -15.92 8.75
CA PRO A 519 -29.40 -14.68 8.84
C PRO A 519 -29.92 -14.41 10.26
N GLN A 520 -30.03 -13.14 10.64
CA GLN A 520 -30.62 -12.69 11.92
C GLN A 520 -30.02 -13.33 13.20
N SER A 521 -28.72 -13.63 13.16
CA SER A 521 -28.01 -14.31 14.26
C SER A 521 -27.53 -13.38 15.37
N PHE A 522 -27.50 -12.07 15.14
CA PHE A 522 -26.87 -11.10 16.04
C PHE A 522 -27.80 -9.96 16.43
N ASP A 523 -27.74 -9.55 17.69
CA ASP A 523 -28.40 -8.34 18.20
C ASP A 523 -27.60 -7.10 17.82
N MET A 524 -26.27 -7.24 17.74
CA MET A 524 -25.37 -6.14 17.42
C MET A 524 -24.22 -6.61 16.54
N VAL A 525 -23.85 -5.78 15.57
CA VAL A 525 -22.65 -5.93 14.76
C VAL A 525 -21.80 -4.69 15.02
N VAL A 526 -20.57 -4.89 15.50
CA VAL A 526 -19.60 -3.82 15.74
C VAL A 526 -18.52 -3.90 14.67
N LEU A 527 -18.32 -2.81 13.93
CA LEU A 527 -17.26 -2.66 12.95
C LEU A 527 -16.16 -1.79 13.55
N ASP A 528 -15.05 -2.43 13.86
CA ASP A 528 -13.83 -1.84 14.39
C ASP A 528 -12.60 -2.49 13.76
N ALA A 529 -12.68 -2.70 12.44
CA ALA A 529 -11.58 -3.22 11.65
C ALA A 529 -10.81 -2.06 11.04
N PHE A 530 -9.65 -1.79 11.62
CA PHE A 530 -8.70 -0.81 11.11
C PHE A 530 -7.47 -1.51 10.57
N SER A 531 -7.08 -1.13 9.35
CA SER A 531 -5.69 -1.32 8.90
C SER A 531 -4.97 -0.02 9.26
N ASP A 532 -4.30 -0.03 10.42
CA ASP A 532 -3.66 1.14 11.03
C ASP A 532 -4.67 2.27 11.35
N ASP A 533 -4.70 3.38 10.60
CA ASP A 533 -5.57 4.55 10.89
C ASP A 533 -6.85 4.60 10.05
N ALA A 534 -7.18 3.56 9.28
CA ALA A 534 -8.37 3.58 8.42
C ALA A 534 -9.13 2.27 8.27
N ILE A 535 -10.43 2.41 8.04
CA ILE A 535 -11.36 1.33 7.76
C ILE A 535 -11.20 0.91 6.30
N PRO A 536 -10.95 -0.38 6.02
CA PRO A 536 -10.91 -0.89 4.66
C PRO A 536 -12.22 -0.58 3.91
N VAL A 537 -12.09 -0.02 2.70
CA VAL A 537 -13.21 0.46 1.88
C VAL A 537 -14.30 -0.59 1.69
N HIS A 538 -13.93 -1.86 1.53
CA HIS A 538 -14.88 -2.95 1.30
C HIS A 538 -15.76 -3.28 2.50
N LEU A 539 -15.49 -2.72 3.68
CA LEU A 539 -16.35 -2.85 4.86
C LEU A 539 -17.44 -1.77 4.91
N LEU A 540 -17.30 -0.69 4.12
CA LEU A 540 -18.21 0.45 4.03
C LEU A 540 -18.80 0.58 2.63
N THR A 541 -19.26 -0.52 2.04
CA THR A 541 -20.03 -0.50 0.78
C THR A 541 -21.49 -0.80 1.03
N ARG A 542 -22.33 -0.42 0.06
CA ARG A 542 -23.77 -0.72 0.05
C ARG A 542 -24.01 -2.21 0.25
N GLU A 543 -23.29 -3.07 -0.46
CA GLU A 543 -23.38 -4.52 -0.38
C GLU A 543 -22.93 -5.06 0.99
N ALA A 544 -21.91 -4.43 1.60
CA ALA A 544 -21.50 -4.78 2.96
C ALA A 544 -22.58 -4.44 3.98
N PHE A 545 -23.21 -3.26 3.89
CA PHE A 545 -24.30 -2.86 4.77
C PHE A 545 -25.53 -3.77 4.61
N GLU A 546 -25.92 -4.10 3.38
CA GLU A 546 -26.98 -5.07 3.12
C GLU A 546 -26.67 -6.42 3.78
N MET A 547 -25.42 -6.89 3.69
CA MET A 547 -24.99 -8.10 4.37
C MET A 547 -25.10 -7.99 5.89
N TYR A 548 -24.59 -6.91 6.51
CA TYR A 548 -24.66 -6.73 7.97
C TYR A 548 -26.12 -6.72 8.47
N PHE A 549 -27.00 -5.97 7.81
CA PHE A 549 -28.43 -5.94 8.17
C PHE A 549 -29.14 -7.27 7.89
N GLY A 550 -28.64 -8.08 6.96
CA GLY A 550 -29.10 -9.47 6.77
C GLY A 550 -28.65 -10.43 7.88
N ARG A 551 -27.65 -10.07 8.69
CA ARG A 551 -27.16 -10.86 9.84
C ARG A 551 -27.68 -10.34 11.18
N LEU A 552 -28.13 -9.09 11.22
CA LEU A 552 -28.78 -8.48 12.37
C LEU A 552 -30.23 -8.94 12.52
N ARG A 553 -30.70 -9.02 13.77
CA ARG A 553 -32.14 -9.07 14.08
C ARG A 553 -32.86 -7.79 13.62
N ALA A 554 -34.19 -7.82 13.57
CA ALA A 554 -34.99 -6.72 13.05
C ALA A 554 -34.80 -5.39 13.80
N ASP A 555 -34.55 -5.46 15.11
CA ASP A 555 -34.25 -4.39 16.06
C ASP A 555 -32.74 -4.29 16.37
N GLY A 556 -31.91 -5.01 15.61
CA GLY A 556 -30.46 -5.05 15.82
C GLY A 556 -29.75 -3.77 15.40
N LEU A 557 -28.61 -3.50 16.03
CA LEU A 557 -27.82 -2.29 15.81
C LEU A 557 -26.49 -2.58 15.10
N LEU A 558 -26.14 -1.74 14.14
CA LEU A 558 -24.82 -1.71 13.51
C LEU A 558 -24.02 -0.54 14.12
N LEU A 559 -22.91 -0.84 14.78
CA LEU A 559 -22.04 0.15 15.41
C LEU A 559 -20.75 0.23 14.61
N ILE A 560 -20.34 1.44 14.23
CA ILE A 560 -19.17 1.64 13.37
C ILE A 560 -18.27 2.67 14.02
N HIS A 561 -17.04 2.28 14.29
CA HIS A 561 -16.02 3.22 14.73
C HIS A 561 -15.54 4.03 13.53
N LEU A 562 -15.60 5.36 13.60
CA LEU A 562 -15.32 6.28 12.48
C LEU A 562 -14.17 7.26 12.77
N SER A 563 -13.45 7.08 13.88
CA SER A 563 -12.31 7.93 14.21
C SER A 563 -11.26 7.82 13.12
N ASN A 564 -11.07 8.92 12.39
CA ASN A 564 -10.09 9.00 11.33
C ASN A 564 -9.55 10.43 11.24
N ARG A 565 -8.23 10.57 11.15
CA ARG A 565 -7.57 11.89 11.14
C ARG A 565 -7.73 12.64 9.82
N TYR A 566 -7.99 11.95 8.72
CA TYR A 566 -7.88 12.48 7.36
C TYR A 566 -9.19 12.46 6.56
N LEU A 567 -10.12 11.56 6.90
CA LEU A 567 -11.34 11.28 6.16
C LEU A 567 -12.58 11.53 7.02
N ASP A 568 -13.60 12.15 6.43
CA ASP A 568 -14.94 12.30 6.99
C ASP A 568 -15.80 11.07 6.66
N LEU A 569 -15.51 9.94 7.30
CA LEU A 569 -16.25 8.67 7.08
C LEU A 569 -17.71 8.75 7.54
N ASN A 570 -18.08 9.73 8.37
CA ASN A 570 -19.47 9.98 8.75
C ASN A 570 -20.34 10.32 7.52
N ALA A 571 -19.80 11.06 6.55
CA ALA A 571 -20.51 11.37 5.32
C ALA A 571 -20.84 10.11 4.49
N GLU A 572 -19.90 9.16 4.46
CA GLU A 572 -20.10 7.87 3.77
C GLU A 572 -21.15 7.01 4.46
N VAL A 573 -21.06 6.83 5.78
CA VAL A 573 -22.07 6.07 6.55
C VAL A 573 -23.45 6.70 6.41
N GLN A 574 -23.55 8.03 6.40
CA GLN A 574 -24.81 8.73 6.18
C GLN A 574 -25.38 8.48 4.78
N ALA A 575 -24.54 8.47 3.75
CA ALA A 575 -24.95 8.17 2.38
C ALA A 575 -25.47 6.74 2.24
N LEU A 576 -24.74 5.76 2.79
CA LEU A 576 -25.13 4.34 2.82
C LEU A 576 -26.43 4.11 3.57
N ALA A 577 -26.58 4.71 4.74
CA ALA A 577 -27.80 4.59 5.53
C ALA A 577 -29.00 5.21 4.81
N THR A 578 -28.83 6.36 4.17
CA THR A 578 -29.90 7.00 3.39
C THR A 578 -30.34 6.12 2.23
N ASP A 579 -29.39 5.55 1.48
CA ASP A 579 -29.67 4.64 0.36
C ASP A 579 -30.45 3.38 0.79
N LEU A 580 -30.12 2.83 1.95
CA LEU A 580 -30.75 1.64 2.52
C LEU A 580 -31.95 1.94 3.45
N ARG A 581 -32.41 3.20 3.50
CA ARG A 581 -33.52 3.67 4.35
C ARG A 581 -33.32 3.32 5.84
N LYS A 582 -32.10 3.50 6.32
CA LYS A 582 -31.67 3.34 7.72
C LYS A 582 -31.49 4.70 8.39
N VAL A 583 -31.35 4.68 9.71
CA VAL A 583 -31.17 5.89 10.52
C VAL A 583 -29.82 5.82 11.20
N VAL A 584 -29.09 6.95 11.21
CA VAL A 584 -27.76 7.08 11.83
C VAL A 584 -27.84 8.02 13.02
N LEU A 585 -27.20 7.64 14.11
CA LEU A 585 -26.89 8.49 15.25
C LEU A 585 -25.38 8.55 15.43
N ARG A 586 -24.81 9.76 15.36
CA ARG A 586 -23.38 9.95 15.60
C ARG A 586 -23.12 10.25 17.07
N ILE A 587 -22.19 9.56 17.69
CA ILE A 587 -21.77 9.79 19.09
C ILE A 587 -20.28 10.08 19.10
N TYR A 588 -19.90 11.26 19.59
CA TYR A 588 -18.51 11.68 19.75
C TYR A 588 -18.15 11.77 21.23
N SER A 589 -17.06 11.13 21.64
CA SER A 589 -16.53 11.19 23.01
C SER A 589 -15.17 11.87 23.02
N THR A 590 -14.90 12.65 24.08
CA THR A 590 -13.61 13.29 24.32
C THR A 590 -12.64 12.35 25.04
N ALA A 591 -11.33 12.57 24.87
CA ALA A 591 -10.31 11.79 25.56
C ALA A 591 -10.29 12.10 27.06
N GLU A 592 -10.18 11.06 27.89
CA GLU A 592 -9.94 11.16 29.33
C GLU A 592 -8.68 10.35 29.70
N PRO A 593 -7.49 10.97 29.67
CA PRO A 593 -6.22 10.27 29.89
C PRO A 593 -6.11 9.58 31.25
N ALA A 594 -6.78 10.09 32.29
CA ALA A 594 -6.76 9.53 33.63
C ALA A 594 -7.27 8.07 33.68
N ILE A 595 -8.22 7.73 32.82
CA ILE A 595 -8.78 6.39 32.66
C ILE A 595 -8.31 5.71 31.35
N GLY A 596 -7.30 6.29 30.69
CA GLY A 596 -6.68 5.71 29.51
C GLY A 596 -7.56 5.73 28.26
N THR A 597 -8.50 6.67 28.13
CA THR A 597 -9.38 6.78 26.96
C THR A 597 -8.90 7.84 25.97
N GLU A 598 -9.21 7.62 24.69
CA GLU A 598 -8.95 8.55 23.60
C GLU A 598 -10.27 9.07 23.02
N SER A 599 -10.20 10.17 22.27
CA SER A 599 -11.38 10.69 21.58
C SER A 599 -11.86 9.68 20.55
N ALA A 600 -13.18 9.45 20.49
CA ALA A 600 -13.76 8.48 19.57
C ALA A 600 -14.99 9.05 18.86
N ASP A 601 -15.10 8.78 17.57
CA ASP A 601 -16.28 9.10 16.76
C ASP A 601 -16.94 7.79 16.34
N TRP A 602 -18.20 7.58 16.71
CA TRP A 602 -18.95 6.35 16.43
C TRP A 602 -20.26 6.68 15.71
N ALA A 603 -20.60 5.89 14.69
CA ALA A 603 -21.94 5.89 14.10
C ALA A 603 -22.71 4.66 14.56
N ILE A 604 -23.92 4.88 15.07
CA ILE A 604 -24.87 3.84 15.41
C ILE A 604 -25.98 3.86 14.37
N VAL A 605 -26.09 2.78 13.61
CA VAL A 605 -27.04 2.66 12.50
C VAL A 605 -28.12 1.64 12.87
N ALA A 606 -29.38 2.02 12.70
CA ALA A 606 -30.53 1.19 13.03
C ALA A 606 -31.53 1.08 11.88
N GLY A 607 -32.39 0.06 11.97
CA GLY A 607 -33.52 -0.13 11.06
C GLY A 607 -34.55 0.99 11.15
N LYS A 608 -34.87 1.43 12.38
CA LYS A 608 -35.84 2.50 12.64
C LYS A 608 -35.29 3.50 13.65
N SER A 609 -35.88 4.70 13.67
CA SER A 609 -35.45 5.73 14.61
C SER A 609 -35.71 5.35 16.07
N ASP A 610 -36.74 4.55 16.36
CA ASP A 610 -37.14 4.19 17.72
C ASP A 610 -36.11 3.27 18.40
N ASP A 611 -35.41 2.44 17.62
CA ASP A 611 -34.34 1.56 18.10
C ASP A 611 -33.15 2.37 18.69
N LEU A 612 -33.04 3.66 18.33
CA LEU A 612 -32.00 4.57 18.81
C LEU A 612 -32.44 5.45 19.98
N ALA A 613 -33.69 5.34 20.45
CA ALA A 613 -34.29 6.29 21.40
C ALA A 613 -33.47 6.48 22.69
N ILE A 614 -32.90 5.40 23.23
CA ILE A 614 -32.08 5.42 24.45
C ILE A 614 -30.78 6.19 24.25
N LEU A 615 -30.22 6.17 23.04
CA LEU A 615 -28.93 6.79 22.72
C LEU A 615 -29.07 8.23 22.22
N ARG A 616 -30.25 8.64 21.73
CA ARG A 616 -30.50 9.99 21.18
C ARG A 616 -30.01 11.15 22.05
N PRO A 617 -30.14 11.15 23.39
CA PRO A 617 -29.65 12.25 24.23
C PRO A 617 -28.14 12.49 24.14
N TYR A 618 -27.38 11.48 23.72
CA TYR A 618 -25.92 11.52 23.63
C TYR A 618 -25.41 11.77 22.20
N GLY A 619 -26.32 11.77 21.22
CA GLY A 619 -25.96 11.83 19.81
C GLY A 619 -26.01 13.23 19.21
N GLY A 620 -25.08 13.50 18.29
CA GLY A 620 -25.06 14.67 17.44
C GLY A 620 -25.64 14.40 16.05
N SER A 621 -25.78 15.48 15.27
CA SER A 621 -26.13 15.35 13.86
C SER A 621 -25.00 14.70 13.05
N PRO A 622 -25.31 13.82 12.09
CA PRO A 622 -24.32 13.27 11.16
C PRO A 622 -23.73 14.37 10.27
N SER A 623 -22.66 14.04 9.53
CA SER A 623 -22.00 15.01 8.63
C SER A 623 -22.99 15.60 7.61
N PRO A 624 -22.99 16.91 7.36
CA PRO A 624 -23.86 17.54 6.36
C PRO A 624 -23.37 17.30 4.93
N ARG A 625 -22.17 16.73 4.75
CA ARG A 625 -21.53 16.52 3.44
C ARG A 625 -22.29 15.47 2.63
N ARG A 626 -22.65 15.79 1.40
CA ARG A 626 -23.30 14.85 0.46
C ARG A 626 -22.25 14.19 -0.41
N VAL A 627 -22.25 12.86 -0.41
CA VAL A 627 -21.33 12.03 -1.20
C VAL A 627 -22.10 10.89 -1.86
N GLN A 628 -21.53 10.34 -2.93
CA GLN A 628 -22.06 9.12 -3.53
C GLN A 628 -21.64 7.93 -2.68
N ALA A 629 -22.63 7.19 -2.17
CA ALA A 629 -22.44 5.96 -1.42
C ALA A 629 -21.55 4.97 -2.19
N TRP A 630 -20.58 4.39 -1.50
CA TRP A 630 -19.69 3.40 -2.06
C TRP A 630 -20.42 2.07 -2.32
N THR A 631 -19.96 1.40 -3.36
CA THR A 631 -20.36 0.05 -3.76
C THR A 631 -19.10 -0.77 -3.97
N ASP A 632 -19.25 -2.09 -4.10
CA ASP A 632 -18.11 -2.96 -4.42
C ASP A 632 -17.42 -2.59 -5.75
N GLU A 633 -18.15 -1.98 -6.70
CA GLU A 633 -17.59 -1.54 -7.99
C GLU A 633 -17.14 -0.06 -8.02
N TYR A 634 -17.53 0.74 -7.03
CA TYR A 634 -17.25 2.17 -6.98
C TYR A 634 -16.93 2.63 -5.55
N SER A 635 -15.77 3.24 -5.39
CA SER A 635 -15.38 3.93 -4.17
C SER A 635 -14.46 5.09 -4.52
N SER A 636 -14.64 6.22 -3.85
CA SER A 636 -13.77 7.38 -4.01
C SER A 636 -13.60 8.06 -2.67
N LEU A 637 -12.34 8.18 -2.25
CA LEU A 637 -11.97 8.76 -0.97
C LEU A 637 -11.72 10.26 -1.08
N PHE A 638 -11.47 10.76 -2.30
CA PHE A 638 -11.19 12.17 -2.56
C PHE A 638 -12.31 13.11 -2.05
N PRO A 639 -13.61 12.80 -2.24
CA PRO A 639 -14.70 13.61 -1.67
C PRO A 639 -14.77 13.61 -0.14
N LEU A 640 -14.14 12.65 0.54
CA LEU A 640 -14.17 12.51 2.00
C LEU A 640 -13.00 13.21 2.70
N TRP A 641 -12.00 13.71 1.97
CA TRP A 641 -10.84 14.34 2.57
C TRP A 641 -11.23 15.59 3.38
N LYS A 642 -10.66 15.70 4.59
CA LYS A 642 -10.92 16.78 5.57
C LYS A 642 -10.13 18.06 5.30
#